data_AF-A0A7C4UZY6-F1
#
_entry.id   AF-A0A7C4UZY6-F1
#
_cell.length_a   1.000
_cell.length_b   1.000
_cell.length_c   1.000
_cell.angle_alpha   90.00
_cell.angle_beta   90.00
_cell.angle_gamma   90.00
#
_symmetry.space_group_name_H-M   'P 1'
#
loop_
_entity.id
_entity.type
_entity.pdbx_description
1 polymer ?
#
loop_
_entity_poly.entity_id
_entity_poly.type
_entity_poly.pdbx_seq_one_letter_code
_entity_poly.pdbx_strand_id
1 'polypeptide(L)'
;MDAGGVIAALYGMPGLWLSRDHGETWQELESPFANIPIFTVLWDDMTQGLWVGSERGLHFSPWSREFRQWMDEDSPGRPITSLQQDRQGCLYAMVGAQGLFRRCGSEQWRGLLKESHPTDFALSPNGQTIVVGTIGNGLWISRDAGRTWEKGGPFQNTSVLAVFISHQSAGLILAATEDSLWSSEDHGATWRQRDAGINTRIVTFAEGPDGTILAGITGGAAISTDGGRQWTVSRAGFLSFSPVQAFAFLPHSPGGYLLLAGTREGIYRSGDQGRSWERVGKGLGFVEVNCLTKAEEGRIVAGTSLGLYYRDGDDARWIPALPLPDQNAVYDLVADQAGRVLYAGMEGQLVRSQDGGKTWRKVFSTLAMYGFPGLLMMSDSPDHLLARVTFERAYESFDGGRSWQERWSGMSTSHIVLTMAQSPAGELWAGTNAGLFRWDPHLQKWEQVPFPDPEQSIYAIAFATPPDRGIFVGATEGLWFSEDGMTWKRCGEHTLPYTVTSIAFSAPGVMLAGTRYYGLYVSWDAGNTWKAVPDLPSDMTVNDILIDNTSGRVYVATTRGLFFSDDNLCASEPGQVVPAHASAGTATAGTAWLKWWERIIEDLPTPVPAVHTLRPDDRILRAAVDVGFRAIVQVFSWAEIEPTNDDWRWEYYDFLVNAAEYYGLDLIARLDHPPQWAMVEHPATFECPFHEDAYIEFVERTARRYRGRIKAYIIWNEPNLAAEWRGEPSPAVYARLLRRAYVAIKRIDPLALVISAGLASTNEITPSAMDDRVFLAELYRWGAKPFFDVLGAHPYGFAYSPDEPSDRYQGLNYQRLLALREVMRAHGDAGKPVWVTEVGWTTKGLGDHAWLTVHPETQAAYLLRAWQKAREEWPWLTLFTVWNISAGVDETADEKAGYSILYPDGTPKPAYFALRDALSASKKRTPLKLTQAVATILGLANDPVSILREDVLIHLGDSE
;
A
#
# COMPACT_ATOMS: atom_id res chain seq x y z
N MET A 1 15.96 -6.07 17.92
CA MET A 1 15.77 -4.64 18.26
C MET A 1 16.80 -4.29 19.31
N ASP A 2 17.44 -3.12 19.24
CA ASP A 2 18.36 -2.66 20.29
C ASP A 2 17.64 -1.89 21.42
N ALA A 3 18.37 -1.53 22.49
CA ALA A 3 17.85 -0.74 23.60
C ALA A 3 17.41 0.69 23.20
N GLY A 4 17.83 1.17 22.02
CA GLY A 4 17.45 2.45 21.44
C GLY A 4 16.20 2.39 20.56
N GLY A 5 15.56 1.21 20.42
CA GLY A 5 14.37 1.02 19.61
C GLY A 5 14.66 0.84 18.11
N VAL A 6 15.92 0.59 17.72
CA VAL A 6 16.30 0.31 16.33
C VAL A 6 15.94 -1.14 16.00
N ILE A 7 15.29 -1.35 14.86
CA ILE A 7 14.81 -2.65 14.42
C ILE A 7 15.55 -3.02 13.14
N ALA A 8 15.99 -4.28 13.06
CA ALA A 8 16.55 -4.85 11.84
C ALA A 8 15.53 -5.78 11.18
N ALA A 9 15.46 -5.75 9.85
CA ALA A 9 14.66 -6.66 9.06
C ALA A 9 15.52 -7.23 7.93
N LEU A 10 15.23 -8.48 7.58
CA LEU A 10 15.79 -9.13 6.40
C LEU A 10 14.72 -9.09 5.32
N TYR A 11 15.03 -8.47 4.18
CA TYR A 11 14.08 -8.34 3.08
C TYR A 11 14.79 -8.38 1.73
N GLY A 12 14.41 -9.35 0.90
CA GLY A 12 14.97 -9.57 -0.43
C GLY A 12 16.43 -10.06 -0.43
N MET A 13 16.90 -10.47 -1.60
CA MET A 13 18.33 -10.65 -1.88
C MET A 13 18.89 -9.29 -2.33
N PRO A 14 19.85 -8.66 -1.60
CA PRO A 14 20.33 -8.87 -0.24
C PRO A 14 20.10 -7.62 0.61
N GLY A 15 19.03 -7.59 1.41
CA GLY A 15 18.72 -6.40 2.20
C GLY A 15 18.70 -6.69 3.69
N LEU A 16 19.75 -6.28 4.41
CA LEU A 16 19.64 -5.99 5.84
C LEU A 16 19.15 -4.56 5.95
N TRP A 17 17.95 -4.37 6.50
CA TRP A 17 17.30 -3.06 6.60
C TRP A 17 17.19 -2.65 8.06
N LEU A 18 17.31 -1.34 8.31
CA LEU A 18 17.14 -0.76 9.64
C LEU A 18 15.97 0.21 9.66
N SER A 19 15.16 0.15 10.71
CA SER A 19 14.19 1.16 11.07
C SER A 19 14.53 1.79 12.41
N ARG A 20 14.31 3.11 12.51
CA ARG A 20 14.63 3.93 13.70
C ARG A 20 13.43 4.66 14.27
N ASP A 21 12.27 4.39 13.71
CA ASP A 21 11.00 5.06 13.97
C ASP A 21 9.88 4.02 14.13
N HIS A 22 10.20 2.92 14.82
CA HIS A 22 9.26 1.85 15.16
C HIS A 22 8.62 1.15 13.94
N GLY A 23 9.39 0.97 12.87
CA GLY A 23 8.97 0.24 11.66
C GLY A 23 8.28 1.11 10.61
N GLU A 24 8.17 2.42 10.84
CA GLU A 24 7.55 3.35 9.89
C GLU A 24 8.40 3.50 8.64
N THR A 25 9.69 3.86 8.78
CA THR A 25 10.64 3.97 7.68
C THR A 25 11.79 2.98 7.82
N TRP A 26 12.28 2.50 6.68
CA TRP A 26 13.37 1.55 6.57
C TRP A 26 14.42 2.06 5.59
N GLN A 27 15.67 1.80 5.92
CA GLN A 27 16.82 2.12 5.10
C GLN A 27 17.69 0.88 4.96
N GLU A 28 18.13 0.61 3.73
CA GLU A 28 19.05 -0.48 3.47
C GLU A 28 20.38 -0.15 4.15
N LEU A 29 20.92 -1.13 4.85
CA LEU A 29 22.22 -1.02 5.48
C LEU A 29 23.29 -1.39 4.46
N GLU A 30 24.13 -0.43 4.09
CA GLU A 30 25.36 -0.72 3.36
C GLU A 30 26.19 -1.74 4.15
N SER A 31 26.37 -2.92 3.56
CA SER A 31 27.00 -4.05 4.22
C SER A 31 27.88 -4.83 3.23
N PRO A 32 28.86 -5.60 3.71
CA PRO A 32 29.68 -6.46 2.85
C PRO A 32 28.88 -7.64 2.26
N PHE A 33 27.59 -7.74 2.59
CA PHE A 33 26.71 -8.84 2.18
C PHE A 33 26.03 -8.62 0.83
N ALA A 34 26.52 -7.68 0.02
CA ALA A 34 26.06 -7.53 -1.35
C ALA A 34 26.10 -8.88 -2.08
N ASN A 35 24.96 -9.27 -2.63
CA ASN A 35 24.68 -10.56 -3.30
C ASN A 35 24.88 -11.81 -2.43
N ILE A 36 24.81 -11.69 -1.11
CA ILE A 36 24.94 -12.81 -0.17
C ILE A 36 23.61 -12.98 0.58
N PRO A 37 22.96 -14.16 0.50
CA PRO A 37 21.78 -14.47 1.30
C PRO A 37 22.08 -14.32 2.81
N ILE A 38 21.22 -13.54 3.48
CA ILE A 38 21.19 -13.44 4.94
C ILE A 38 19.95 -14.18 5.43
N PHE A 39 20.14 -15.09 6.38
CA PHE A 39 19.05 -15.95 6.87
C PHE A 39 18.57 -15.57 8.27
N THR A 40 19.45 -14.99 9.09
CA THR A 40 19.12 -14.69 10.48
C THR A 40 19.93 -13.51 11.01
N VAL A 41 19.33 -12.76 11.92
CA VAL A 41 19.97 -11.68 12.67
C VAL A 41 19.64 -11.81 14.14
N LEU A 42 20.63 -11.53 14.98
CA LEU A 42 20.48 -11.60 16.44
C LEU A 42 21.16 -10.39 17.06
N TRP A 43 20.39 -9.60 17.80
CA TRP A 43 20.93 -8.54 18.64
C TRP A 43 21.43 -9.15 19.96
N ASP A 44 22.67 -8.83 20.32
CA ASP A 44 23.32 -9.32 21.53
C ASP A 44 23.41 -8.20 22.56
N ASP A 45 22.57 -8.27 23.59
CA ASP A 45 22.53 -7.28 24.66
C ASP A 45 23.81 -7.26 25.52
N MET A 46 24.56 -8.38 25.56
CA MET A 46 25.78 -8.48 26.36
C MET A 46 26.95 -7.77 25.69
N THR A 47 27.08 -7.92 24.37
CA THR A 47 28.17 -7.29 23.60
C THR A 47 27.76 -5.96 22.96
N GLN A 48 26.47 -5.61 23.00
CA GLN A 48 25.90 -4.45 22.31
C GLN A 48 26.27 -4.47 20.82
N GLY A 49 25.87 -5.52 20.11
CA GLY A 49 26.19 -5.73 18.71
C GLY A 49 25.21 -6.63 17.97
N LEU A 50 25.37 -6.69 16.65
CA LEU A 50 24.51 -7.43 15.74
C LEU A 50 25.27 -8.63 15.15
N TRP A 51 24.77 -9.82 15.43
CA TRP A 51 25.17 -11.06 14.76
C TRP A 51 24.34 -11.27 13.50
N VAL A 52 25.00 -11.69 12.43
CA VAL A 52 24.39 -11.99 11.12
C VAL A 52 24.81 -13.39 10.69
N GLY A 53 23.82 -14.25 10.45
CA GLY A 53 24.01 -15.56 9.83
C GLY A 53 23.71 -15.49 8.34
N SER A 54 24.69 -15.85 7.52
CA SER A 54 24.62 -15.75 6.06
C SER A 54 25.00 -17.07 5.38
N GLU A 55 24.90 -17.10 4.06
CA GLU A 55 25.46 -18.18 3.24
C GLU A 55 26.97 -18.35 3.43
N ARG A 56 27.68 -17.27 3.79
CA ARG A 56 29.13 -17.27 4.02
C ARG A 56 29.52 -17.55 5.48
N GLY A 57 28.57 -17.75 6.38
CA GLY A 57 28.83 -18.10 7.77
C GLY A 57 28.33 -17.05 8.76
N LEU A 58 29.09 -16.86 9.83
CA LEU A 58 28.75 -15.97 10.93
C LEU A 58 29.54 -14.66 10.84
N HIS A 59 28.85 -13.54 11.01
CA HIS A 59 29.44 -12.21 11.02
C HIS A 59 28.96 -11.42 12.23
N PHE A 60 29.80 -10.50 12.69
CA PHE A 60 29.47 -9.62 13.81
C PHE A 60 29.77 -8.16 13.47
N SER A 61 28.88 -7.27 13.90
CA SER A 61 29.11 -5.84 13.89
C SER A 61 28.82 -5.25 15.27
N PRO A 62 29.79 -4.60 15.94
CA PRO A 62 29.51 -3.87 17.17
C PRO A 62 28.57 -2.71 16.87
N TRP A 63 27.75 -2.33 17.86
CA TRP A 63 26.79 -1.27 17.67
C TRP A 63 27.47 0.04 17.28
N SER A 64 27.02 0.58 16.16
CA SER A 64 27.26 1.94 15.74
C SER A 64 26.03 2.41 14.98
N ARG A 65 25.84 3.73 14.88
CA ARG A 65 24.67 4.29 14.18
C ARG A 65 24.59 3.83 12.72
N GLU A 66 25.69 3.37 12.12
CA GLU A 66 25.76 3.00 10.70
C GLU A 66 26.24 1.56 10.48
N PHE A 67 26.52 0.77 11.52
CA PHE A 67 27.08 -0.59 11.44
C PHE A 67 28.15 -0.76 10.34
N ARG A 68 29.11 0.17 10.26
CA ARG A 68 30.14 0.18 9.20
C ARG A 68 31.27 -0.82 9.42
N GLN A 69 31.38 -1.39 10.61
CA GLN A 69 32.46 -2.31 10.97
C GLN A 69 31.92 -3.73 11.02
N TRP A 70 32.38 -4.58 10.11
CA TRP A 70 31.99 -5.98 10.03
C TRP A 70 33.22 -6.87 10.23
N MET A 71 33.05 -7.91 11.03
CA MET A 71 34.05 -8.93 11.28
C MET A 71 33.48 -10.29 10.91
N ASP A 72 34.22 -11.03 10.09
CA ASP A 72 33.96 -12.45 9.87
C ASP A 72 34.38 -13.20 11.13
N GLU A 73 33.46 -13.99 11.67
CA GLU A 73 33.64 -14.72 12.92
C GLU A 73 33.82 -16.21 12.66
N ASP A 74 34.48 -16.89 13.60
CA ASP A 74 34.62 -18.35 13.53
C ASP A 74 33.23 -19.01 13.49
N SER A 75 32.98 -19.79 12.43
CA SER A 75 31.66 -20.34 12.12
C SER A 75 31.69 -21.87 12.21
N PRO A 76 30.70 -22.52 12.84
CA PRO A 76 30.65 -23.98 12.96
C PRO A 76 30.43 -24.69 11.60
N GLY A 77 29.98 -23.93 10.61
CA GLY A 77 29.79 -24.34 9.22
C GLY A 77 29.02 -23.28 8.44
N ARG A 78 28.45 -23.65 7.29
CA ARG A 78 27.70 -22.76 6.39
C ARG A 78 26.58 -23.54 5.68
N PRO A 79 25.43 -22.92 5.35
CA PRO A 79 24.97 -21.59 5.77
C PRO A 79 24.54 -21.57 7.24
N ILE A 80 24.56 -20.40 7.89
CA ILE A 80 23.95 -20.20 9.22
C ILE A 80 22.50 -19.77 9.03
N THR A 81 21.55 -20.63 9.39
CA THR A 81 20.12 -20.44 9.09
C THR A 81 19.30 -19.92 10.27
N SER A 82 19.77 -20.11 11.50
CA SER A 82 19.12 -19.57 12.70
C SER A 82 20.13 -19.38 13.84
N LEU A 83 19.92 -18.32 14.63
CA LEU A 83 20.77 -17.92 15.77
C LEU A 83 19.91 -17.61 16.99
N GLN A 84 20.31 -18.09 18.15
CA GLN A 84 19.74 -17.71 19.45
C GLN A 84 20.83 -17.66 20.53
N GLN A 85 20.55 -16.95 21.63
CA GLN A 85 21.46 -16.80 22.76
C GLN A 85 20.73 -17.13 24.08
N ASP A 86 21.41 -17.81 24.99
CA ASP A 86 20.90 -18.03 26.36
C ASP A 86 21.22 -16.84 27.30
N ARG A 87 20.64 -16.82 28.50
CA ARG A 87 20.94 -15.77 29.50
C ARG A 87 22.38 -15.76 30.01
N GLN A 88 23.18 -16.79 29.72
CA GLN A 88 24.60 -16.82 30.06
C GLN A 88 25.48 -16.25 28.93
N GLY A 89 24.89 -15.83 27.82
CA GLY A 89 25.58 -15.25 26.67
C GLY A 89 26.14 -16.29 25.69
N CYS A 90 25.77 -17.57 25.81
CA CYS A 90 26.21 -18.58 24.87
C CYS A 90 25.37 -18.55 23.60
N LEU A 91 26.04 -18.58 22.46
CA LEU A 91 25.45 -18.58 21.12
C LEU A 91 25.16 -19.99 20.66
N TYR A 92 23.98 -20.16 20.07
CA TYR A 92 23.52 -21.38 19.42
C TYR A 92 23.27 -21.08 17.96
N ALA A 93 23.86 -21.89 17.08
CA ALA A 93 23.77 -21.71 15.64
C ALA A 93 23.31 -22.99 14.97
N MET A 94 22.27 -22.85 14.15
CA MET A 94 21.82 -23.89 13.24
C MET A 94 22.55 -23.75 11.91
N VAL A 95 23.17 -24.83 11.47
CA VAL A 95 24.02 -24.85 10.26
C VAL A 95 23.34 -25.69 9.19
N GLY A 96 22.50 -25.08 8.35
CA GLY A 96 21.78 -25.74 7.26
C GLY A 96 21.29 -27.15 7.62
N ALA A 97 21.65 -28.15 6.80
CA ALA A 97 21.35 -29.56 7.08
C ALA A 97 22.33 -30.26 8.05
N GLN A 98 23.39 -29.58 8.50
CA GLN A 98 24.49 -30.19 9.29
C GLN A 98 24.12 -30.37 10.77
N GLY A 99 23.28 -29.50 11.32
CA GLY A 99 22.74 -29.62 12.68
C GLY A 99 22.91 -28.39 13.56
N LEU A 100 22.82 -28.60 14.88
CA LEU A 100 22.85 -27.54 15.90
C LEU A 100 24.21 -27.51 16.63
N PHE A 101 24.77 -26.31 16.79
CA PHE A 101 26.07 -26.07 17.41
C PHE A 101 25.96 -24.99 18.50
N ARG A 102 26.89 -25.02 19.46
CA ARG A 102 26.95 -24.08 20.59
C ARG A 102 28.36 -23.55 20.82
N ARG A 103 28.47 -22.27 21.19
CA ARG A 103 29.70 -21.58 21.62
C ARG A 103 29.43 -20.67 22.82
N CYS A 104 30.27 -20.70 23.85
CA CYS A 104 30.25 -19.70 24.93
C CYS A 104 31.53 -18.87 24.91
N GLY A 105 31.42 -17.55 24.83
CA GLY A 105 32.59 -16.68 24.79
C GLY A 105 33.59 -17.12 23.70
N SER A 106 34.85 -17.33 24.10
CA SER A 106 35.95 -17.72 23.20
C SER A 106 36.14 -19.24 23.05
N GLU A 107 35.19 -20.07 23.51
CA GLU A 107 35.26 -21.52 23.34
C GLU A 107 35.15 -21.92 21.86
N GLN A 108 35.61 -23.13 21.52
CA GLN A 108 35.39 -23.72 20.20
C GLN A 108 33.94 -24.17 20.05
N TRP A 109 33.42 -24.11 18.83
CA TRP A 109 32.08 -24.61 18.53
C TRP A 109 31.95 -26.10 18.83
N ARG A 110 30.94 -26.45 19.63
CA ARG A 110 30.58 -27.83 19.94
C ARG A 110 29.28 -28.20 19.23
N GLY A 111 29.32 -29.26 18.41
CA GLY A 111 28.12 -29.86 17.84
C GLY A 111 27.27 -30.52 18.93
N LEU A 112 25.99 -30.14 19.01
CA LEU A 112 25.03 -30.68 19.97
C LEU A 112 24.18 -31.78 19.34
N LEU A 113 23.73 -31.59 18.10
CA LEU A 113 22.89 -32.53 17.37
C LEU A 113 23.36 -32.55 15.91
N LYS A 114 23.88 -33.69 15.44
CA LYS A 114 24.35 -33.88 14.05
C LYS A 114 23.34 -34.70 13.25
N GLU A 115 23.25 -34.45 11.94
CA GLU A 115 22.48 -35.27 10.97
C GLU A 115 20.96 -35.29 11.17
N SER A 116 20.36 -34.15 11.54
CA SER A 116 18.93 -34.08 11.88
C SER A 116 18.04 -33.29 10.91
N HIS A 117 18.55 -32.75 9.79
CA HIS A 117 17.80 -31.86 8.88
C HIS A 117 16.86 -30.88 9.63
N PRO A 118 17.43 -30.07 10.54
CA PRO A 118 16.62 -29.25 11.43
C PRO A 118 15.91 -28.14 10.66
N THR A 119 14.67 -27.87 11.03
CA THR A 119 13.83 -26.81 10.47
C THR A 119 13.86 -25.56 11.33
N ASP A 120 13.78 -25.74 12.63
CA ASP A 120 13.74 -24.69 13.64
C ASP A 120 14.19 -25.23 15.00
N PHE A 121 14.64 -24.35 15.90
CA PHE A 121 15.01 -24.72 17.27
C PHE A 121 14.60 -23.64 18.27
N ALA A 122 14.35 -24.05 19.52
CA ALA A 122 14.09 -23.13 20.61
C ALA A 122 14.81 -23.57 21.88
N LEU A 123 15.27 -22.60 22.68
CA LEU A 123 15.91 -22.87 23.97
C LEU A 123 15.21 -22.14 25.12
N SER A 124 15.12 -22.84 26.26
CA SER A 124 14.69 -22.23 27.51
C SER A 124 15.67 -21.14 27.98
N PRO A 125 15.23 -20.10 28.71
CA PRO A 125 16.10 -18.97 29.09
C PRO A 125 17.43 -19.34 29.78
N ASN A 126 17.47 -20.48 30.46
CA ASN A 126 18.66 -20.97 31.19
C ASN A 126 19.53 -21.94 30.37
N GLY A 127 19.17 -22.20 29.11
CA GLY A 127 19.87 -23.11 28.19
C GLY A 127 19.73 -24.60 28.52
N GLN A 128 18.92 -24.99 29.53
CA GLN A 128 18.81 -26.39 29.96
C GLN A 128 17.94 -27.23 29.02
N THR A 129 16.74 -26.72 28.70
CA THR A 129 15.85 -27.35 27.72
C THR A 129 16.12 -26.78 26.34
N ILE A 130 16.35 -27.66 25.36
CA ILE A 130 16.51 -27.32 23.95
C ILE A 130 15.58 -28.23 23.15
N VAL A 131 14.83 -27.66 22.23
CA VAL A 131 13.98 -28.42 21.29
C VAL A 131 14.39 -28.12 19.85
N VAL A 132 14.38 -29.14 19.01
CA VAL A 132 14.75 -29.05 17.59
C VAL A 132 13.69 -29.76 16.76
N GLY A 133 13.01 -29.01 15.89
CA GLY A 133 12.13 -29.54 14.87
C GLY A 133 12.93 -30.04 13.67
N THR A 134 12.43 -31.07 12.98
CA THR A 134 13.13 -31.71 11.85
C THR A 134 12.19 -32.03 10.70
N ILE A 135 12.73 -32.15 9.48
CA ILE A 135 11.99 -32.65 8.32
C ILE A 135 11.82 -34.16 8.43
N GLY A 136 10.58 -34.65 8.44
CA GLY A 136 10.23 -36.08 8.44
C GLY A 136 10.60 -36.89 9.69
N ASN A 137 11.36 -36.32 10.64
CA ASN A 137 11.90 -37.03 11.80
C ASN A 137 11.35 -36.50 13.15
N GLY A 138 10.26 -35.72 13.16
CA GLY A 138 9.62 -35.25 14.38
C GLY A 138 10.45 -34.24 15.18
N LEU A 139 10.30 -34.27 16.50
CA LEU A 139 10.94 -33.34 17.44
C LEU A 139 12.04 -34.04 18.25
N TRP A 140 13.16 -33.37 18.46
CA TRP A 140 14.19 -33.77 19.41
C TRP A 140 14.19 -32.83 20.61
N ILE A 141 14.34 -33.38 21.82
CA ILE A 141 14.37 -32.62 23.07
C ILE A 141 15.62 -33.01 23.86
N SER A 142 16.32 -32.02 24.36
CA SER A 142 17.35 -32.16 25.40
C SER A 142 16.91 -31.40 26.65
N ARG A 143 17.19 -31.94 27.84
CA ARG A 143 16.91 -31.32 29.15
C ARG A 143 18.18 -31.09 29.98
N ASP A 144 19.33 -31.31 29.38
CA ASP A 144 20.64 -31.23 30.03
C ASP A 144 21.64 -30.40 29.21
N ALA A 145 21.13 -29.36 28.55
CA ALA A 145 21.88 -28.43 27.70
C ALA A 145 22.57 -29.10 26.50
N GLY A 146 21.88 -30.05 25.85
CA GLY A 146 22.34 -30.71 24.63
C GLY A 146 23.34 -31.85 24.86
N ARG A 147 23.44 -32.40 26.08
CA ARG A 147 24.32 -33.55 26.37
C ARG A 147 23.66 -34.87 25.99
N THR A 148 22.36 -34.99 26.24
CA THR A 148 21.52 -36.12 25.82
C THR A 148 20.28 -35.61 25.09
N TRP A 149 19.78 -36.45 24.17
CA TRP A 149 18.66 -36.14 23.29
C TRP A 149 17.69 -37.31 23.25
N GLU A 150 16.40 -37.00 23.23
CA GLU A 150 15.31 -37.96 23.02
C GLU A 150 14.29 -37.42 22.03
N LYS A 151 13.45 -38.31 21.49
CA LYS A 151 12.32 -37.92 20.64
C LYS A 151 11.18 -37.35 21.49
N GLY A 152 10.63 -36.22 21.05
CA GLY A 152 9.49 -35.54 21.69
C GLY A 152 8.17 -35.86 21.00
N GLY A 153 7.11 -36.03 21.81
CA GLY A 153 5.73 -36.12 21.34
C GLY A 153 5.35 -37.40 20.57
N PRO A 154 4.06 -37.55 20.23
CA PRO A 154 3.55 -38.70 19.46
C PRO A 154 3.80 -38.62 17.95
N PHE A 155 4.47 -37.57 17.45
CA PHE A 155 4.58 -37.21 16.03
C PHE A 155 6.00 -37.45 15.49
N GLN A 156 6.52 -38.67 15.64
CA GLN A 156 7.95 -38.96 15.41
C GLN A 156 8.37 -39.09 13.94
N ASN A 157 7.42 -39.22 13.01
CA ASN A 157 7.65 -39.40 11.56
C ASN A 157 6.97 -38.31 10.72
N THR A 158 6.82 -37.11 11.26
CA THR A 158 6.28 -35.95 10.54
C THR A 158 7.28 -34.81 10.57
N SER A 159 7.14 -33.86 9.64
CA SER A 159 7.91 -32.62 9.68
C SER A 159 7.37 -31.73 10.80
N VAL A 160 8.27 -31.30 11.68
CA VAL A 160 8.00 -30.22 12.63
C VAL A 160 8.52 -28.94 11.99
N LEU A 161 7.68 -27.93 11.84
CA LEU A 161 7.96 -26.75 11.03
C LEU A 161 8.35 -25.53 11.86
N ALA A 162 7.81 -25.40 13.06
CA ALA A 162 8.11 -24.33 14.00
C ALA A 162 8.05 -24.85 15.43
N VAL A 163 8.96 -24.40 16.28
CA VAL A 163 9.02 -24.78 17.70
C VAL A 163 9.16 -23.55 18.57
N PHE A 164 8.65 -23.63 19.80
CA PHE A 164 8.67 -22.52 20.73
C PHE A 164 8.76 -23.00 22.18
N ILE A 165 9.53 -22.29 23.00
CA ILE A 165 9.58 -22.46 24.45
C ILE A 165 9.25 -21.12 25.09
N SER A 166 8.27 -21.09 26.01
CA SER A 166 7.91 -19.85 26.72
C SER A 166 9.01 -19.42 27.67
N HIS A 167 9.30 -18.10 27.65
CA HIS A 167 10.21 -17.46 28.58
C HIS A 167 9.53 -17.11 29.91
N GLN A 168 8.20 -17.04 29.94
CA GLN A 168 7.42 -16.70 31.13
C GLN A 168 6.90 -17.92 31.89
N SER A 169 6.56 -18.99 31.19
CA SER A 169 6.04 -20.24 31.77
C SER A 169 7.05 -21.37 31.60
N ALA A 170 7.89 -21.56 32.63
CA ALA A 170 8.90 -22.61 32.66
C ALA A 170 8.23 -23.99 32.54
N GLY A 171 8.26 -24.56 31.34
CA GLY A 171 7.66 -25.87 31.03
C GLY A 171 6.80 -25.87 29.76
N LEU A 172 6.31 -24.71 29.31
CA LEU A 172 5.49 -24.61 28.10
C LEU A 172 6.35 -24.70 26.83
N ILE A 173 6.05 -25.72 26.01
CA ILE A 173 6.64 -25.96 24.69
C ILE A 173 5.51 -26.07 23.67
N LEU A 174 5.64 -25.39 22.53
CA LEU A 174 4.76 -25.57 21.37
C LEU A 174 5.56 -26.16 20.21
N ALA A 175 4.93 -27.07 19.46
CA ALA A 175 5.48 -27.67 18.25
C ALA A 175 4.40 -27.72 17.16
N ALA A 176 4.63 -27.01 16.05
CA ALA A 176 3.78 -27.05 14.88
C ALA A 176 4.30 -28.10 13.89
N THR A 177 3.47 -29.07 13.55
CA THR A 177 3.70 -30.04 12.48
C THR A 177 3.06 -29.55 11.17
N GLU A 178 3.19 -30.31 10.08
CA GLU A 178 2.48 -29.99 8.83
C GLU A 178 0.96 -29.89 9.01
N ASP A 179 0.38 -30.72 9.89
CA ASP A 179 -1.08 -30.87 10.00
C ASP A 179 -1.66 -30.43 11.35
N SER A 180 -0.84 -30.27 12.40
CA SER A 180 -1.34 -30.05 13.77
C SER A 180 -0.38 -29.27 14.66
N LEU A 181 -0.94 -28.56 15.63
CA LEU A 181 -0.25 -27.89 16.71
C LEU A 181 -0.28 -28.74 17.98
N TRP A 182 0.87 -28.88 18.63
CA TRP A 182 1.02 -29.61 19.89
C TRP A 182 1.60 -28.73 20.98
N SER A 183 1.14 -28.92 22.22
CA SER A 183 1.68 -28.26 23.41
C SER A 183 2.12 -29.27 24.46
N SER A 184 3.19 -28.96 25.17
CA SER A 184 3.59 -29.60 26.43
C SER A 184 3.69 -28.53 27.52
N GLU A 185 3.25 -28.83 28.73
CA GLU A 185 3.34 -27.92 29.91
C GLU A 185 4.34 -28.44 30.96
N ASP A 186 5.04 -29.54 30.67
CA ASP A 186 5.91 -30.28 31.59
C ASP A 186 7.28 -30.59 30.97
N HIS A 187 7.84 -29.62 30.24
CA HIS A 187 9.14 -29.72 29.57
C HIS A 187 9.20 -30.88 28.56
N GLY A 188 8.12 -31.11 27.83
CA GLY A 188 8.07 -32.11 26.75
C GLY A 188 7.83 -33.54 27.22
N ALA A 189 7.50 -33.77 28.50
CA ALA A 189 7.24 -35.11 29.01
C ALA A 189 5.85 -35.64 28.57
N THR A 190 4.84 -34.78 28.53
CA THR A 190 3.51 -35.07 27.98
C THR A 190 3.08 -34.02 26.97
N TRP A 191 2.31 -34.47 25.97
CA TRP A 191 1.91 -33.66 24.83
C TRP A 191 0.41 -33.72 24.61
N ARG A 192 -0.18 -32.59 24.21
CA ARG A 192 -1.60 -32.44 23.88
C ARG A 192 -1.74 -31.67 22.57
N GLN A 193 -2.64 -32.12 21.71
CA GLN A 193 -2.99 -31.44 20.46
C GLN A 193 -3.82 -30.18 20.77
N ARG A 194 -3.56 -29.08 20.05
CA ARG A 194 -4.06 -27.71 20.30
C ARG A 194 -4.55 -27.01 19.03
N ASP A 195 -5.21 -27.73 18.14
CA ASP A 195 -5.69 -27.17 16.86
C ASP A 195 -6.91 -26.25 17.00
N ALA A 196 -7.45 -26.09 18.21
CA ALA A 196 -8.64 -25.29 18.46
C ALA A 196 -8.42 -23.81 18.08
N GLY A 197 -8.97 -23.42 16.93
CA GLY A 197 -8.93 -22.06 16.40
C GLY A 197 -7.93 -21.83 15.25
N ILE A 198 -7.08 -22.81 14.90
CA ILE A 198 -6.12 -22.69 13.78
C ILE A 198 -6.28 -23.87 12.83
N ASN A 199 -6.59 -23.59 11.56
CA ASN A 199 -6.78 -24.57 10.49
C ASN A 199 -5.80 -24.38 9.32
N THR A 200 -4.63 -23.81 9.61
CA THR A 200 -3.64 -23.43 8.60
C THR A 200 -2.23 -23.64 9.16
N ARG A 201 -1.26 -23.75 8.25
CA ARG A 201 0.14 -24.01 8.59
C ARG A 201 0.71 -22.86 9.42
N ILE A 202 1.32 -23.22 10.54
CA ILE A 202 2.07 -22.27 11.38
C ILE A 202 3.53 -22.29 10.94
N VAL A 203 4.09 -21.10 10.76
CA VAL A 203 5.45 -20.90 10.23
C VAL A 203 6.41 -20.35 11.28
N THR A 204 5.91 -19.61 12.25
CA THR A 204 6.73 -18.99 13.30
C THR A 204 5.91 -18.75 14.57
N PHE A 205 6.58 -18.59 15.70
CA PHE A 205 5.97 -18.19 16.97
C PHE A 205 6.74 -17.01 17.58
N ALA A 206 6.05 -16.21 18.38
CA ALA A 206 6.69 -15.19 19.20
C ALA A 206 5.88 -14.94 20.49
N GLU A 207 6.55 -14.53 21.57
CA GLU A 207 5.93 -14.23 22.86
C GLU A 207 6.14 -12.77 23.25
N GLY A 208 5.06 -12.13 23.66
CA GLY A 208 5.03 -10.75 24.11
C GLY A 208 5.46 -10.59 25.57
N PRO A 209 5.74 -9.34 25.99
CA PRO A 209 6.11 -9.03 27.37
C PRO A 209 4.98 -9.32 28.39
N ASP A 210 3.74 -9.43 27.94
CA ASP A 210 2.56 -9.78 28.72
C ASP A 210 2.23 -11.29 28.73
N GLY A 211 3.04 -12.11 28.05
CA GLY A 211 2.82 -13.55 27.90
C GLY A 211 1.88 -13.93 26.75
N THR A 212 1.42 -12.96 25.95
CA THR A 212 0.65 -13.24 24.73
C THR A 212 1.53 -13.95 23.70
N ILE A 213 1.06 -15.09 23.17
CA ILE A 213 1.75 -15.86 22.14
C ILE A 213 1.11 -15.58 20.79
N LEU A 214 1.94 -15.23 19.81
CA LEU A 214 1.56 -15.08 18.41
C LEU A 214 2.08 -16.27 17.60
N ALA A 215 1.26 -16.77 16.69
CA ALA A 215 1.62 -17.76 15.69
C ALA A 215 1.44 -17.16 14.29
N GLY A 216 2.48 -17.21 13.47
CA GLY A 216 2.45 -16.71 12.10
C GLY A 216 1.84 -17.76 11.20
N ILE A 217 0.80 -17.37 10.47
CA ILE A 217 0.04 -18.27 9.60
C ILE A 217 -0.04 -17.71 8.18
N THR A 218 -0.48 -18.55 7.24
CA THR A 218 -0.78 -18.11 5.87
C THR A 218 -1.89 -17.06 5.87
N GLY A 219 -1.56 -15.85 5.41
CA GLY A 219 -2.49 -14.72 5.30
C GLY A 219 -2.88 -14.08 6.64
N GLY A 220 -2.12 -14.28 7.71
CA GLY A 220 -2.39 -13.58 8.97
C GLY A 220 -1.58 -14.02 10.18
N ALA A 221 -2.11 -13.71 11.36
CA ALA A 221 -1.57 -14.12 12.65
C ALA A 221 -2.65 -14.79 13.51
N ALA A 222 -2.27 -15.74 14.34
CA ALA A 222 -3.13 -16.29 15.38
C ALA A 222 -2.61 -15.87 16.76
N ILE A 223 -3.53 -15.53 17.66
CA ILE A 223 -3.22 -14.91 18.96
C ILE A 223 -3.73 -15.82 20.07
N SER A 224 -2.88 -16.09 21.06
CA SER A 224 -3.24 -16.83 22.27
C SER A 224 -2.82 -16.06 23.52
N THR A 225 -3.73 -15.95 24.48
CA THR A 225 -3.51 -15.30 25.79
C THR A 225 -3.53 -16.30 26.95
N ASP A 226 -3.67 -17.59 26.65
CA ASP A 226 -3.84 -18.67 27.62
C ASP A 226 -2.76 -19.77 27.50
N GLY A 227 -1.59 -19.41 26.98
CA GLY A 227 -0.45 -20.32 26.82
C GLY A 227 -0.60 -21.29 25.65
N GLY A 228 -1.25 -20.87 24.56
CA GLY A 228 -1.44 -21.68 23.35
C GLY A 228 -2.55 -22.71 23.45
N ARG A 229 -3.48 -22.59 24.42
CA ARG A 229 -4.60 -23.52 24.59
C ARG A 229 -5.77 -23.17 23.68
N GLN A 230 -6.02 -21.88 23.46
CA GLN A 230 -6.97 -21.36 22.48
C GLN A 230 -6.32 -20.27 21.63
N TRP A 231 -6.79 -20.18 20.39
CA TRP A 231 -6.26 -19.25 19.40
C TRP A 231 -7.38 -18.45 18.74
N THR A 232 -7.16 -17.15 18.60
CA THR A 232 -8.00 -16.26 17.79
C THR A 232 -7.23 -15.86 16.54
N VAL A 233 -7.76 -16.17 15.37
CA VAL A 233 -7.12 -15.84 14.09
C VAL A 233 -7.50 -14.43 13.66
N SER A 234 -6.49 -13.61 13.39
CA SER A 234 -6.61 -12.30 12.74
C SER A 234 -6.01 -12.34 11.34
N ARG A 235 -6.83 -11.98 10.36
CA ARG A 235 -6.42 -11.69 8.98
C ARG A 235 -6.70 -10.24 8.59
N ALA A 236 -7.25 -9.46 9.52
CA ALA A 236 -7.70 -8.10 9.25
C ALA A 236 -6.50 -7.22 8.90
N GLY A 237 -6.52 -6.67 7.68
CA GLY A 237 -5.52 -5.73 7.16
C GLY A 237 -4.29 -6.34 6.48
N PHE A 238 -4.17 -7.67 6.46
CA PHE A 238 -3.26 -8.33 5.52
C PHE A 238 -3.83 -8.28 4.10
N LEU A 239 -2.97 -7.96 3.12
CA LEU A 239 -3.39 -7.75 1.72
C LEU A 239 -3.29 -9.00 0.84
N SER A 240 -2.67 -10.08 1.34
CA SER A 240 -2.48 -11.32 0.58
C SER A 240 -2.46 -12.55 1.50
N PHE A 241 -2.39 -13.74 0.89
CA PHE A 241 -2.21 -15.00 1.61
C PHE A 241 -0.75 -15.31 1.94
N SER A 242 0.15 -14.32 1.89
CA SER A 242 1.55 -14.54 2.27
C SER A 242 1.66 -14.97 3.75
N PRO A 243 2.48 -16.00 4.06
CA PRO A 243 2.73 -16.40 5.43
C PRO A 243 3.48 -15.30 6.20
N VAL A 244 3.09 -15.10 7.45
CA VAL A 244 3.87 -14.29 8.39
C VAL A 244 5.11 -15.08 8.82
N GLN A 245 6.28 -14.54 8.52
CA GLN A 245 7.59 -15.19 8.72
C GLN A 245 8.28 -14.76 10.02
N ALA A 246 8.00 -13.55 10.50
CA ALA A 246 8.63 -13.01 11.70
C ALA A 246 7.69 -12.05 12.43
N PHE A 247 7.83 -11.97 13.76
CA PHE A 247 7.22 -10.94 14.58
C PHE A 247 8.27 -10.15 15.35
N ALA A 248 7.96 -8.89 15.65
CA ALA A 248 8.72 -8.08 16.61
C ALA A 248 7.78 -7.32 17.54
N PHE A 249 8.12 -7.26 18.82
CA PHE A 249 7.41 -6.49 19.84
C PHE A 249 8.20 -5.21 20.12
N LEU A 250 7.55 -4.06 20.01
CA LEU A 250 8.15 -2.75 20.21
C LEU A 250 7.52 -2.06 21.43
N PRO A 251 8.30 -1.47 22.34
CA PRO A 251 7.75 -0.70 23.45
C PRO A 251 6.89 0.46 22.94
N HIS A 252 5.69 0.66 23.49
CA HIS A 252 4.81 1.74 23.07
C HIS A 252 3.94 2.29 24.22
N SER A 253 4.08 3.59 24.49
CA SER A 253 3.41 4.30 25.60
C SER A 253 3.69 3.64 26.98
N PRO A 254 3.29 4.23 28.12
CA PRO A 254 3.50 3.57 29.41
C PRO A 254 2.65 2.29 29.50
N GLY A 255 3.27 1.12 29.33
CA GLY A 255 2.66 -0.20 29.58
C GLY A 255 2.10 -0.96 28.36
N GLY A 256 2.25 -0.45 27.13
CA GLY A 256 1.83 -1.14 25.90
C GLY A 256 2.99 -1.54 24.98
N TYR A 257 2.68 -2.25 23.90
CA TYR A 257 3.61 -2.57 22.82
C TYR A 257 2.93 -2.47 21.45
N LEU A 258 3.70 -2.05 20.43
CA LEU A 258 3.35 -2.23 19.02
C LEU A 258 3.87 -3.59 18.55
N LEU A 259 3.16 -4.20 17.62
CA LEU A 259 3.58 -5.41 16.94
C LEU A 259 4.00 -5.11 15.52
N LEU A 260 5.06 -5.75 15.04
CA LEU A 260 5.37 -5.86 13.63
C LEU A 260 5.28 -7.32 13.18
N ALA A 261 4.79 -7.54 11.97
CA ALA A 261 4.74 -8.82 11.28
C ALA A 261 5.42 -8.70 9.91
N GLY A 262 6.43 -9.51 9.65
CA GLY A 262 7.12 -9.56 8.36
C GLY A 262 6.51 -10.63 7.45
N THR A 263 6.22 -10.25 6.21
CA THR A 263 5.73 -11.15 5.14
C THR A 263 6.55 -10.95 3.86
N ARG A 264 6.32 -11.77 2.83
CA ARG A 264 6.91 -11.56 1.50
C ARG A 264 6.49 -10.22 0.87
N GLU A 265 5.29 -9.73 1.17
CA GLU A 265 4.75 -8.47 0.60
C GLU A 265 5.17 -7.21 1.37
N GLY A 266 5.92 -7.37 2.47
CA GLY A 266 6.38 -6.28 3.32
C GLY A 266 6.03 -6.47 4.80
N ILE A 267 6.10 -5.37 5.54
CA ILE A 267 5.91 -5.33 6.99
C ILE A 267 4.52 -4.79 7.32
N TYR A 268 3.88 -5.42 8.30
CA TYR A 268 2.61 -5.00 8.85
C TYR A 268 2.79 -4.61 10.31
N ARG A 269 2.05 -3.60 10.77
CA ARG A 269 2.02 -3.13 12.15
C ARG A 269 0.67 -3.38 12.78
N SER A 270 0.63 -3.69 14.06
CA SER A 270 -0.58 -3.68 14.86
C SER A 270 -0.38 -2.85 16.14
N GLY A 271 -1.32 -1.95 16.41
CA GLY A 271 -1.42 -1.18 17.65
C GLY A 271 -2.43 -1.73 18.66
N ASP A 272 -3.13 -2.82 18.32
CA ASP A 272 -4.25 -3.39 19.08
C ASP A 272 -4.00 -4.85 19.50
N GLN A 273 -2.73 -5.18 19.77
CA GLN A 273 -2.28 -6.51 20.21
C GLN A 273 -2.54 -7.62 19.19
N GLY A 274 -2.47 -7.30 17.90
CA GLY A 274 -2.48 -8.25 16.79
C GLY A 274 -3.87 -8.52 16.24
N ARG A 275 -4.91 -7.82 16.75
CA ARG A 275 -6.29 -7.99 16.33
C ARG A 275 -6.53 -7.42 14.93
N SER A 276 -5.88 -6.32 14.59
CA SER A 276 -5.84 -5.76 13.24
C SER A 276 -4.44 -5.30 12.88
N TRP A 277 -4.16 -5.31 11.58
CA TRP A 277 -2.85 -5.00 11.02
C TRP A 277 -2.97 -3.91 9.96
N GLU A 278 -1.93 -3.13 9.77
CA GLU A 278 -1.81 -2.17 8.68
C GLU A 278 -0.45 -2.33 8.01
N ARG A 279 -0.37 -2.20 6.69
CA ARG A 279 0.92 -2.28 6.00
C ARG A 279 1.74 -1.03 6.29
N VAL A 280 2.94 -1.21 6.84
CA VAL A 280 3.94 -0.16 7.08
C VAL A 280 5.22 -0.48 6.30
N GLY A 281 6.29 0.25 6.57
CA GLY A 281 7.61 -0.08 6.02
C GLY A 281 8.03 0.83 4.86
N LYS A 282 7.83 2.14 5.01
CA LYS A 282 8.23 3.15 4.03
C LYS A 282 9.72 3.01 3.71
N GLY A 283 10.05 2.77 2.45
CA GLY A 283 11.44 2.59 2.00
C GLY A 283 11.97 1.16 2.12
N LEU A 284 11.20 0.20 2.64
CA LEU A 284 11.61 -1.21 2.71
C LEU A 284 11.48 -1.91 1.34
N GLY A 285 12.60 -2.38 0.80
CA GLY A 285 12.61 -3.26 -0.37
C GLY A 285 12.19 -2.61 -1.69
N PHE A 286 11.97 -3.45 -2.71
CA PHE A 286 11.55 -3.05 -4.04
C PHE A 286 10.13 -3.57 -4.34
N VAL A 287 9.36 -2.82 -5.12
CA VAL A 287 8.08 -3.30 -5.66
C VAL A 287 8.40 -4.12 -6.90
N GLU A 288 8.15 -5.43 -6.85
CA GLU A 288 8.39 -6.29 -8.01
C GLU A 288 7.41 -5.93 -9.13
N VAL A 289 7.94 -5.73 -10.34
CA VAL A 289 7.14 -5.52 -11.55
C VAL A 289 7.19 -6.80 -12.35
N ASN A 290 6.02 -7.41 -12.56
CA ASN A 290 5.90 -8.73 -13.17
C ASN A 290 5.72 -8.63 -14.69
N CYS A 291 4.96 -7.64 -15.17
CA CYS A 291 4.58 -7.53 -16.57
C CYS A 291 4.29 -6.07 -16.95
N LEU A 292 4.47 -5.75 -18.23
CA LEU A 292 4.23 -4.44 -18.82
C LEU A 292 3.46 -4.59 -20.13
N THR A 293 2.56 -3.65 -20.39
CA THR A 293 1.92 -3.58 -21.72
C THR A 293 1.63 -2.15 -22.12
N LYS A 294 1.55 -1.91 -23.42
CA LYS A 294 1.16 -0.62 -24.00
C LYS A 294 -0.33 -0.64 -24.33
N ALA A 295 -1.04 0.36 -23.85
CA ALA A 295 -2.43 0.61 -24.17
C ALA A 295 -2.57 1.68 -25.26
N GLU A 296 -3.81 1.93 -25.70
CA GLU A 296 -4.16 3.00 -26.63
C GLU A 296 -3.64 4.37 -26.12
N GLU A 297 -3.40 5.32 -27.02
CA GLU A 297 -2.91 6.67 -26.69
C GLU A 297 -1.50 6.72 -26.04
N GLY A 298 -0.73 5.63 -26.11
CA GLY A 298 0.65 5.61 -25.60
C GLY A 298 0.77 5.40 -24.09
N ARG A 299 -0.34 5.08 -23.41
CA ARG A 299 -0.35 4.70 -22.00
C ARG A 299 0.43 3.40 -21.79
N ILE A 300 1.15 3.32 -20.67
CA ILE A 300 1.82 2.10 -20.21
C ILE A 300 1.09 1.59 -18.98
N VAL A 301 0.85 0.28 -18.94
CA VAL A 301 0.22 -0.40 -17.81
C VAL A 301 1.24 -1.40 -17.24
N ALA A 302 1.41 -1.38 -15.92
CA ALA A 302 2.34 -2.24 -15.20
C ALA A 302 1.59 -3.10 -14.18
N GLY A 303 1.86 -4.40 -14.22
CA GLY A 303 1.41 -5.37 -13.24
C GLY A 303 2.52 -5.59 -12.22
N THR A 304 2.20 -5.42 -10.94
CA THR A 304 3.18 -5.44 -9.85
C THR A 304 2.75 -6.37 -8.72
N SER A 305 3.67 -6.69 -7.81
CA SER A 305 3.33 -7.41 -6.58
C SER A 305 2.32 -6.67 -5.69
N LEU A 306 2.19 -5.35 -5.86
CA LEU A 306 1.28 -4.50 -5.11
C LEU A 306 0.00 -4.13 -5.89
N GLY A 307 -0.12 -4.63 -7.12
CA GLY A 307 -1.30 -4.43 -7.94
C GLY A 307 -1.03 -3.76 -9.28
N LEU A 308 -2.09 -3.20 -9.87
CA LEU A 308 -2.12 -2.71 -11.24
C LEU A 308 -1.96 -1.19 -11.27
N TYR A 309 -1.02 -0.71 -12.08
CA TYR A 309 -0.70 0.70 -12.22
C TYR A 309 -0.68 1.11 -13.70
N TYR A 310 -0.92 2.38 -13.97
CA TYR A 310 -0.78 2.95 -15.31
C TYR A 310 -0.04 4.28 -15.28
N ARG A 311 0.52 4.65 -16.43
CA ARG A 311 1.24 5.90 -16.67
C ARG A 311 0.86 6.47 -18.03
N ASP A 312 0.54 7.76 -18.07
CA ASP A 312 0.20 8.50 -19.31
C ASP A 312 1.38 9.38 -19.73
N GLY A 313 2.28 8.86 -20.56
CA GLY A 313 3.45 9.59 -21.05
C GLY A 313 4.70 9.50 -20.17
N ASP A 314 5.80 10.00 -20.71
CA ASP A 314 7.17 9.72 -20.26
C ASP A 314 7.63 10.47 -19.00
N ASP A 315 6.90 11.49 -18.56
CA ASP A 315 7.15 12.30 -17.35
C ASP A 315 6.00 12.19 -16.33
N ALA A 316 4.99 11.36 -16.60
CA ALA A 316 3.86 11.19 -15.69
C ALA A 316 4.20 10.29 -14.50
N ARG A 317 3.49 10.44 -13.39
CA ARG A 317 3.55 9.52 -12.26
C ARG A 317 2.78 8.23 -12.55
N TRP A 318 3.15 7.14 -11.89
CA TRP A 318 2.36 5.91 -11.86
C TRP A 318 1.10 6.10 -11.01
N ILE A 319 -0.05 5.67 -11.53
CA ILE A 319 -1.35 5.82 -10.88
C ILE A 319 -1.97 4.43 -10.71
N PRO A 320 -2.48 4.08 -9.50
CA PRO A 320 -3.24 2.86 -9.30
C PRO A 320 -4.41 2.75 -10.29
N ALA A 321 -4.48 1.65 -11.04
CA ALA A 321 -5.54 1.40 -12.02
C ALA A 321 -6.83 0.85 -11.37
N LEU A 322 -6.69 0.22 -10.20
CA LEU A 322 -7.76 -0.34 -9.37
C LEU A 322 -7.84 0.37 -8.00
N PRO A 323 -9.02 0.43 -7.38
CA PRO A 323 -9.15 0.90 -5.99
C PRO A 323 -8.69 -0.16 -4.99
N LEU A 324 -8.24 0.23 -3.81
CA LEU A 324 -8.17 -0.67 -2.64
C LEU A 324 -9.61 -1.10 -2.27
N PRO A 325 -9.88 -2.38 -1.92
CA PRO A 325 -8.93 -3.48 -1.65
C PRO A 325 -8.59 -4.36 -2.87
N ASP A 326 -9.01 -4.00 -4.08
CA ASP A 326 -8.88 -4.87 -5.26
C ASP A 326 -7.47 -4.91 -5.87
N GLN A 327 -6.50 -4.27 -5.21
CA GLN A 327 -5.08 -4.23 -5.58
C GLN A 327 -4.36 -5.50 -5.07
N ASN A 328 -4.63 -6.63 -5.73
CA ASN A 328 -3.89 -7.88 -5.53
C ASN A 328 -2.69 -7.94 -6.47
N ALA A 329 -1.68 -8.76 -6.13
CA ALA A 329 -0.54 -9.03 -7.00
C ALA A 329 -1.00 -9.39 -8.42
N VAL A 330 -0.49 -8.65 -9.40
CA VAL A 330 -0.74 -8.88 -10.83
C VAL A 330 0.39 -9.76 -11.34
N TYR A 331 0.06 -10.92 -11.86
CA TYR A 331 1.07 -11.84 -12.40
C TYR A 331 1.31 -11.63 -13.88
N ASP A 332 0.27 -11.33 -14.66
CA ASP A 332 0.41 -11.15 -16.10
C ASP A 332 -0.59 -10.14 -16.69
N LEU A 333 -0.21 -9.55 -17.83
CA LEU A 333 -0.96 -8.53 -18.56
C LEU A 333 -0.92 -8.78 -20.05
N VAL A 334 -2.10 -8.81 -20.68
CA VAL A 334 -2.22 -8.91 -22.14
C VAL A 334 -3.14 -7.83 -22.68
N ALA A 335 -2.83 -7.35 -23.88
CA ALA A 335 -3.60 -6.34 -24.60
C ALA A 335 -3.86 -6.79 -26.03
N ASP A 336 -4.96 -6.32 -26.63
CA ASP A 336 -5.20 -6.46 -28.05
C ASP A 336 -4.23 -5.58 -28.87
N GLN A 337 -4.17 -5.80 -30.19
CA GLN A 337 -3.25 -5.05 -31.06
C GLN A 337 -3.49 -3.52 -31.04
N ALA A 338 -4.71 -3.09 -30.74
CA ALA A 338 -5.07 -1.68 -30.62
C ALA A 338 -4.71 -1.08 -29.24
N GLY A 339 -4.36 -1.92 -28.27
CA GLY A 339 -4.15 -1.52 -26.87
C GLY A 339 -5.44 -1.08 -26.17
N ARG A 340 -6.62 -1.43 -26.70
CA ARG A 340 -7.94 -0.99 -26.20
C ARG A 340 -8.55 -1.99 -25.25
N VAL A 341 -8.48 -3.29 -25.56
CA VAL A 341 -8.93 -4.36 -24.65
C VAL A 341 -7.72 -4.93 -23.93
N LEU A 342 -7.76 -4.94 -22.61
CA LEU A 342 -6.70 -5.51 -21.78
C LEU A 342 -7.26 -6.48 -20.75
N TYR A 343 -6.47 -7.47 -20.37
CA TYR A 343 -6.72 -8.35 -19.23
C TYR A 343 -5.53 -8.34 -18.29
N ALA A 344 -5.81 -8.37 -17.00
CA ALA A 344 -4.81 -8.54 -15.96
C ALA A 344 -5.15 -9.77 -15.12
N GLY A 345 -4.23 -10.74 -15.14
CA GLY A 345 -4.30 -11.95 -14.34
C GLY A 345 -3.69 -11.69 -12.97
N MET A 346 -4.46 -11.93 -11.91
CA MET A 346 -4.07 -11.58 -10.55
C MET A 346 -4.18 -12.78 -9.61
N GLU A 347 -3.68 -12.63 -8.39
CA GLU A 347 -3.97 -13.55 -7.30
C GLU A 347 -5.48 -13.54 -7.00
N GLY A 348 -6.14 -14.69 -7.21
CA GLY A 348 -7.56 -14.87 -6.88
C GLY A 348 -8.57 -14.20 -7.82
N GLN A 349 -8.14 -13.48 -8.86
CA GLN A 349 -9.05 -12.71 -9.72
C GLN A 349 -8.51 -12.48 -11.15
N LEU A 350 -9.44 -12.21 -12.07
CA LEU A 350 -9.17 -11.74 -13.43
C LEU A 350 -9.92 -10.42 -13.63
N VAL A 351 -9.25 -9.40 -14.15
CA VAL A 351 -9.90 -8.13 -14.50
C VAL A 351 -9.71 -7.79 -15.97
N ARG A 352 -10.66 -7.05 -16.53
CA ARG A 352 -10.69 -6.64 -17.93
C ARG A 352 -10.91 -5.14 -18.08
N SER A 353 -10.20 -4.52 -19.02
CA SER A 353 -10.47 -3.18 -19.54
C SER A 353 -10.95 -3.25 -20.99
N GLN A 354 -11.80 -2.30 -21.41
CA GLN A 354 -12.28 -2.16 -22.80
C GLN A 354 -12.04 -0.76 -23.37
N ASP A 355 -11.29 0.06 -22.63
CA ASP A 355 -11.06 1.48 -22.88
C ASP A 355 -9.59 1.87 -22.65
N GLY A 356 -8.66 0.98 -23.01
CA GLY A 356 -7.23 1.24 -22.95
C GLY A 356 -6.69 1.36 -21.52
N GLY A 357 -7.21 0.55 -20.59
CA GLY A 357 -6.79 0.57 -19.19
C GLY A 357 -7.32 1.76 -18.39
N LYS A 358 -8.26 2.55 -18.95
CA LYS A 358 -8.90 3.68 -18.25
C LYS A 358 -9.85 3.19 -17.17
N THR A 359 -10.66 2.17 -17.44
CA THR A 359 -11.53 1.49 -16.48
C THR A 359 -11.31 -0.02 -16.51
N TRP A 360 -11.47 -0.66 -15.35
CA TRP A 360 -11.29 -2.09 -15.17
C TRP A 360 -12.51 -2.69 -14.49
N ARG A 361 -12.92 -3.89 -14.90
CA ARG A 361 -14.03 -4.64 -14.33
C ARG A 361 -13.58 -6.06 -14.01
N LYS A 362 -14.04 -6.59 -12.88
CA LYS A 362 -13.81 -8.00 -12.53
C LYS A 362 -14.52 -8.91 -13.53
N VAL A 363 -13.82 -9.94 -13.97
CA VAL A 363 -14.38 -11.06 -14.71
C VAL A 363 -14.71 -12.15 -13.70
N PHE A 364 -15.99 -12.47 -13.57
CA PHE A 364 -16.43 -13.60 -12.75
C PHE A 364 -16.03 -14.90 -13.46
N SER A 365 -14.85 -15.41 -13.11
CA SER A 365 -14.22 -16.57 -13.72
C SER A 365 -14.37 -17.81 -12.85
N THR A 366 -14.68 -18.95 -13.47
CA THR A 366 -14.72 -20.25 -12.79
C THR A 366 -13.37 -20.70 -12.22
N LEU A 367 -12.26 -20.12 -12.70
CA LEU A 367 -10.90 -20.43 -12.25
C LEU A 367 -10.30 -19.37 -11.32
N ALA A 368 -11.07 -18.35 -10.92
CA ALA A 368 -10.58 -17.21 -10.15
C ALA A 368 -9.77 -17.63 -8.91
N MET A 369 -10.24 -18.63 -8.17
CA MET A 369 -9.59 -19.10 -6.94
C MET A 369 -8.16 -19.62 -7.11
N TYR A 370 -7.75 -19.97 -8.34
CA TYR A 370 -6.42 -20.48 -8.66
C TYR A 370 -5.47 -19.37 -9.13
N GLY A 371 -5.95 -18.16 -9.40
CA GLY A 371 -5.14 -17.07 -9.97
C GLY A 371 -4.66 -17.35 -11.40
N PHE A 372 -4.13 -16.30 -12.05
CA PHE A 372 -3.76 -16.34 -13.47
C PHE A 372 -2.30 -15.92 -13.69
N PRO A 373 -1.31 -16.79 -13.41
CA PRO A 373 0.11 -16.51 -13.58
C PRO A 373 0.60 -16.40 -15.03
N GLY A 374 -0.27 -16.61 -16.02
CA GLY A 374 0.06 -16.37 -17.42
C GLY A 374 -1.20 -16.33 -18.29
N LEU A 375 -1.27 -15.35 -19.17
CA LEU A 375 -2.36 -15.10 -20.09
C LEU A 375 -1.81 -14.96 -21.51
N LEU A 376 -2.60 -15.40 -22.49
CA LEU A 376 -2.34 -15.16 -23.90
C LEU A 376 -3.68 -14.78 -24.54
N MET A 377 -3.73 -13.59 -25.14
CA MET A 377 -4.86 -13.16 -25.95
C MET A 377 -4.67 -13.63 -27.39
N MET A 378 -5.66 -14.32 -27.91
CA MET A 378 -5.59 -14.90 -29.25
C MET A 378 -5.88 -13.83 -30.32
N SER A 379 -5.16 -13.90 -31.45
CA SER A 379 -5.23 -12.91 -32.52
C SER A 379 -6.58 -12.85 -33.25
N ASP A 380 -7.41 -13.87 -33.12
CA ASP A 380 -8.74 -13.96 -33.75
C ASP A 380 -9.81 -13.17 -32.99
N SER A 381 -9.70 -13.05 -31.66
CA SER A 381 -10.67 -12.33 -30.84
C SER A 381 -10.11 -11.90 -29.47
N PRO A 382 -10.40 -10.68 -28.99
CA PRO A 382 -10.04 -10.25 -27.64
C PRO A 382 -10.84 -10.95 -26.52
N ASP A 383 -11.84 -11.76 -26.87
CA ASP A 383 -12.56 -12.64 -25.92
C ASP A 383 -12.06 -14.09 -25.97
N HIS A 384 -11.12 -14.41 -26.86
CA HIS A 384 -10.48 -15.72 -26.94
C HIS A 384 -9.14 -15.67 -26.20
N LEU A 385 -9.05 -16.38 -25.08
CA LEU A 385 -7.92 -16.37 -24.16
C LEU A 385 -7.39 -17.77 -23.89
N LEU A 386 -6.07 -17.90 -23.79
CA LEU A 386 -5.40 -19.01 -23.12
C LEU A 386 -4.89 -18.53 -21.77
N ALA A 387 -5.01 -19.36 -20.75
CA ALA A 387 -4.47 -19.08 -19.43
C ALA A 387 -3.74 -20.28 -18.86
N ARG A 388 -2.70 -20.01 -18.08
CA ARG A 388 -2.22 -20.95 -17.06
C ARG A 388 -2.71 -20.49 -15.69
N VAL A 389 -3.06 -21.45 -14.84
CA VAL A 389 -3.50 -21.22 -13.46
C VAL A 389 -2.49 -21.79 -12.46
N THR A 390 -2.52 -21.33 -11.21
CA THR A 390 -1.66 -21.91 -10.17
C THR A 390 -1.93 -23.41 -10.09
N PHE A 391 -0.87 -24.22 -10.15
CA PHE A 391 -0.89 -25.68 -10.34
C PHE A 391 -1.05 -26.21 -11.79
N GLU A 392 -0.30 -25.58 -12.71
CA GLU A 392 0.43 -26.24 -13.84
C GLU A 392 -0.28 -26.39 -15.20
N ARG A 393 -1.58 -26.10 -15.32
CA ARG A 393 -2.38 -26.47 -16.52
C ARG A 393 -2.74 -25.30 -17.42
N ALA A 394 -2.85 -25.58 -18.73
CA ALA A 394 -3.35 -24.64 -19.74
C ALA A 394 -4.86 -24.78 -19.96
N TYR A 395 -5.58 -23.67 -19.95
CA TYR A 395 -7.02 -23.59 -20.18
C TYR A 395 -7.31 -22.58 -21.29
N GLU A 396 -8.41 -22.77 -22.00
CA GLU A 396 -8.85 -21.91 -23.09
C GLU A 396 -10.27 -21.40 -22.83
N SER A 397 -10.51 -20.13 -23.13
CA SER A 397 -11.78 -19.44 -22.97
C SER A 397 -12.14 -18.75 -24.28
N PHE A 398 -13.43 -18.78 -24.63
CA PHE A 398 -14.00 -18.11 -25.81
C PHE A 398 -14.96 -16.98 -25.42
N ASP A 399 -15.07 -16.65 -24.13
CA ASP A 399 -16.05 -15.71 -23.57
C ASP A 399 -15.43 -14.62 -22.69
N GLY A 400 -14.15 -14.33 -22.91
CA GLY A 400 -13.38 -13.32 -22.18
C GLY A 400 -13.03 -13.77 -20.76
N GLY A 401 -12.78 -15.07 -20.56
CA GLY A 401 -12.28 -15.64 -19.30
C GLY A 401 -13.36 -15.93 -18.26
N ARG A 402 -14.65 -15.97 -18.64
CA ARG A 402 -15.74 -16.31 -17.72
C ARG A 402 -15.82 -17.82 -17.51
N SER A 403 -15.72 -18.58 -18.59
CA SER A 403 -15.65 -20.04 -18.58
C SER A 403 -14.42 -20.54 -19.31
N TRP A 404 -13.95 -21.73 -18.92
CA TRP A 404 -12.68 -22.30 -19.34
C TRP A 404 -12.84 -23.77 -19.70
N GLN A 405 -12.12 -24.19 -20.74
CA GLN A 405 -12.00 -25.58 -21.18
C GLN A 405 -10.55 -26.04 -21.01
N GLU A 406 -10.39 -27.30 -20.64
CA GLU A 406 -9.09 -27.92 -20.43
C GLU A 406 -8.31 -28.02 -21.74
N ARG A 407 -7.05 -27.56 -21.76
CA ARG A 407 -6.20 -27.58 -22.97
C ARG A 407 -4.76 -28.03 -22.70
N TRP A 408 -4.59 -29.22 -22.15
CA TRP A 408 -3.28 -29.85 -21.86
C TRP A 408 -3.09 -31.26 -22.44
N SER A 409 -4.05 -31.74 -23.25
CA SER A 409 -3.91 -33.06 -23.91
C SER A 409 -2.55 -33.15 -24.61
N GLY A 410 -1.79 -34.22 -24.36
CA GLY A 410 -0.43 -34.41 -24.89
C GLY A 410 0.72 -33.94 -23.98
N MET A 411 0.43 -33.24 -22.88
CA MET A 411 1.40 -32.95 -21.81
C MET A 411 1.20 -33.87 -20.60
N SER A 412 2.27 -34.23 -19.91
CA SER A 412 2.18 -34.90 -18.60
C SER A 412 1.56 -33.95 -17.58
N THR A 413 0.86 -34.49 -16.59
CA THR A 413 0.29 -33.71 -15.47
C THR A 413 1.35 -33.10 -14.54
N SER A 414 2.62 -33.47 -14.71
CA SER A 414 3.78 -32.90 -14.01
C SER A 414 4.51 -31.82 -14.82
N HIS A 415 4.08 -31.55 -16.05
CA HIS A 415 4.67 -30.51 -16.89
C HIS A 415 3.99 -29.18 -16.58
N ILE A 416 4.77 -28.27 -15.99
CA ILE A 416 4.35 -26.92 -15.64
C ILE A 416 4.50 -26.04 -16.86
N VAL A 417 3.41 -25.46 -17.36
CA VAL A 417 3.47 -24.44 -18.40
C VAL A 417 4.06 -23.15 -17.83
N LEU A 418 5.19 -22.72 -18.38
CA LEU A 418 5.94 -21.54 -17.97
C LEU A 418 5.63 -20.31 -18.84
N THR A 419 5.43 -20.52 -20.14
CA THR A 419 5.11 -19.46 -21.11
C THR A 419 4.28 -20.03 -22.27
N MET A 420 3.47 -19.19 -22.90
CA MET A 420 2.68 -19.53 -24.09
C MET A 420 2.81 -18.43 -25.13
N ALA A 421 2.88 -18.80 -26.40
CA ALA A 421 2.95 -17.85 -27.50
C ALA A 421 2.17 -18.33 -28.73
N GLN A 422 1.62 -17.38 -29.49
CA GLN A 422 1.01 -17.63 -30.79
C GLN A 422 1.91 -17.09 -31.89
N SER A 423 2.26 -17.91 -32.89
CA SER A 423 2.98 -17.46 -34.07
C SER A 423 2.09 -16.59 -34.96
N PRO A 424 2.64 -15.73 -35.83
CA PRO A 424 1.81 -14.96 -36.77
C PRO A 424 1.04 -15.82 -37.78
N ALA A 425 1.42 -17.09 -37.96
CA ALA A 425 0.66 -18.08 -38.72
C ALA A 425 -0.49 -18.73 -37.91
N GLY A 426 -0.64 -18.38 -36.63
CA GLY A 426 -1.65 -18.89 -35.72
C GLY A 426 -1.26 -20.16 -34.96
N GLU A 427 -0.01 -20.63 -35.07
CA GLU A 427 0.45 -21.82 -34.37
C GLU A 427 0.67 -21.54 -32.88
N LEU A 428 0.27 -22.48 -32.03
CA LEU A 428 0.41 -22.34 -30.58
C LEU A 428 1.63 -23.10 -30.07
N TRP A 429 2.39 -22.42 -29.22
CA TRP A 429 3.61 -22.91 -28.60
C TRP A 429 3.53 -22.74 -27.09
N ALA A 430 4.04 -23.71 -26.36
CA ALA A 430 4.10 -23.70 -24.90
C ALA A 430 5.50 -24.10 -24.43
N GLY A 431 6.11 -23.24 -23.63
CA GLY A 431 7.34 -23.56 -22.90
C GLY A 431 6.98 -24.14 -21.55
N THR A 432 7.59 -25.26 -21.18
CA THR A 432 7.31 -25.93 -19.91
C THR A 432 8.59 -26.09 -19.07
N ASN A 433 8.47 -26.58 -17.85
CA ASN A 433 9.62 -27.03 -17.07
C ASN A 433 10.31 -28.29 -17.63
N ALA A 434 9.72 -28.93 -18.65
CA ALA A 434 10.18 -30.16 -19.28
C ALA A 434 10.19 -30.04 -20.82
N GLY A 435 10.73 -28.92 -21.33
CA GLY A 435 10.92 -28.68 -22.75
C GLY A 435 9.81 -27.87 -23.44
N LEU A 436 9.91 -27.81 -24.77
CA LEU A 436 9.06 -27.02 -25.65
C LEU A 436 7.98 -27.90 -26.29
N PHE A 437 6.75 -27.37 -26.37
CA PHE A 437 5.61 -28.05 -26.96
C PHE A 437 4.94 -27.19 -28.02
N ARG A 438 4.36 -27.85 -29.02
CA ARG A 438 3.59 -27.24 -30.10
C ARG A 438 2.22 -27.90 -30.19
N TRP A 439 1.17 -27.11 -30.40
CA TRP A 439 -0.19 -27.63 -30.57
C TRP A 439 -0.40 -28.22 -31.97
N ASP A 440 -0.87 -29.45 -32.05
CA ASP A 440 -1.38 -30.05 -33.28
C ASP A 440 -2.91 -29.87 -33.35
N PRO A 441 -3.43 -29.01 -34.25
CA PRO A 441 -4.87 -28.79 -34.40
C PRO A 441 -5.62 -29.99 -35.01
N HIS A 442 -4.95 -30.89 -35.73
CA HIS A 442 -5.56 -32.10 -36.28
C HIS A 442 -5.71 -33.18 -35.21
N LEU A 443 -4.71 -33.33 -34.35
CA LEU A 443 -4.73 -34.31 -33.27
C LEU A 443 -5.35 -33.79 -31.97
N GLN A 444 -5.59 -32.47 -31.88
CA GLN A 444 -6.11 -31.79 -30.68
C GLN A 444 -5.29 -32.13 -29.43
N LYS A 445 -3.96 -32.11 -29.58
CA LYS A 445 -3.00 -32.35 -28.49
C LYS A 445 -1.72 -31.54 -28.71
N TRP A 446 -1.02 -31.29 -27.62
CA TRP A 446 0.34 -30.79 -27.60
C TRP A 446 1.32 -31.91 -27.92
N GLU A 447 2.31 -31.60 -28.74
CA GLU A 447 3.41 -32.49 -29.07
C GLU A 447 4.73 -31.85 -28.65
N GLN A 448 5.58 -32.63 -27.99
CA GLN A 448 6.90 -32.16 -27.59
C GLN A 448 7.74 -31.95 -28.84
N VAL A 449 8.33 -30.76 -28.94
CA VAL A 449 9.21 -30.39 -30.04
C VAL A 449 10.60 -30.93 -29.71
N PRO A 450 11.29 -31.60 -30.66
CA PRO A 450 12.67 -32.00 -30.48
C PRO A 450 13.54 -30.79 -30.10
N PHE A 451 14.17 -30.84 -28.94
CA PHE A 451 15.04 -29.79 -28.41
C PHE A 451 16.36 -30.42 -27.92
N PRO A 452 17.52 -29.74 -28.01
CA PRO A 452 18.81 -30.32 -27.66
C PRO A 452 18.87 -30.95 -26.26
N ASP A 453 18.31 -30.27 -25.26
CA ASP A 453 17.96 -30.85 -23.97
C ASP A 453 16.43 -30.91 -23.84
N PRO A 454 15.82 -32.11 -23.91
CA PRO A 454 14.37 -32.25 -23.92
C PRO A 454 13.71 -31.93 -22.56
N GLU A 455 14.45 -31.97 -21.44
CA GLU A 455 13.89 -31.70 -20.11
C GLU A 455 14.19 -30.28 -19.61
N GLN A 456 14.87 -29.48 -20.42
CA GLN A 456 15.19 -28.11 -20.04
C GLN A 456 13.95 -27.22 -19.90
N SER A 457 13.93 -26.40 -18.86
CA SER A 457 12.86 -25.41 -18.68
C SER A 457 12.94 -24.27 -19.69
N ILE A 458 11.78 -23.94 -20.27
CA ILE A 458 11.61 -22.89 -21.29
C ILE A 458 10.80 -21.73 -20.70
N TYR A 459 11.39 -20.52 -20.65
CA TYR A 459 10.80 -19.36 -19.98
C TYR A 459 10.29 -18.28 -20.93
N ALA A 460 10.85 -18.18 -22.14
CA ALA A 460 10.44 -17.18 -23.13
C ALA A 460 10.35 -17.79 -24.52
N ILE A 461 9.32 -17.40 -25.29
CA ILE A 461 9.17 -17.75 -26.69
C ILE A 461 8.88 -16.46 -27.45
N ALA A 462 9.65 -16.18 -28.49
CA ALA A 462 9.45 -15.00 -29.31
C ALA A 462 9.74 -15.31 -30.78
N PHE A 463 8.98 -14.70 -31.69
CA PHE A 463 9.14 -14.91 -33.13
C PHE A 463 10.00 -13.80 -33.72
N ALA A 464 10.86 -14.13 -34.69
CA ALA A 464 11.76 -13.18 -35.32
C ALA A 464 11.02 -11.99 -35.95
N THR A 465 11.73 -10.91 -36.28
CA THR A 465 11.16 -9.77 -37.02
C THR A 465 11.95 -9.55 -38.32
N PRO A 466 11.38 -9.80 -39.52
CA PRO A 466 10.03 -10.34 -39.77
C PRO A 466 9.86 -11.81 -39.31
N PRO A 467 8.62 -12.23 -38.98
CA PRO A 467 8.34 -13.50 -38.27
C PRO A 467 8.45 -14.77 -39.09
N ASP A 468 8.55 -14.65 -40.41
CA ASP A 468 8.88 -15.75 -41.31
C ASP A 468 10.33 -16.23 -41.19
N ARG A 469 11.15 -15.56 -40.36
CA ARG A 469 12.58 -15.86 -40.19
C ARG A 469 12.92 -16.81 -39.04
N GLY A 470 11.94 -17.29 -38.28
CA GLY A 470 12.15 -18.31 -37.25
C GLY A 470 11.71 -17.92 -35.84
N ILE A 471 12.05 -18.78 -34.89
CA ILE A 471 11.64 -18.74 -33.48
C ILE A 471 12.86 -18.66 -32.56
N PHE A 472 12.77 -17.80 -31.55
CA PHE A 472 13.72 -17.70 -30.46
C PHE A 472 13.11 -18.24 -29.16
N VAL A 473 13.90 -19.01 -28.43
CA VAL A 473 13.49 -19.66 -27.19
C VAL A 473 14.49 -19.37 -26.09
N GLY A 474 14.03 -18.69 -25.05
CA GLY A 474 14.78 -18.45 -23.82
C GLY A 474 14.61 -19.63 -22.87
N ALA A 475 15.71 -20.25 -22.50
CA ALA A 475 15.75 -21.48 -21.72
C ALA A 475 16.73 -21.36 -20.54
N THR A 476 16.81 -22.41 -19.72
CA THR A 476 17.74 -22.46 -18.56
C THR A 476 19.20 -22.24 -18.96
N GLU A 477 19.62 -22.82 -20.09
CA GLU A 477 20.97 -22.75 -20.67
C GLU A 477 21.09 -21.68 -21.78
N GLY A 478 20.35 -20.57 -21.64
CA GLY A 478 20.49 -19.42 -22.53
C GLY A 478 19.47 -19.37 -23.66
N LEU A 479 19.83 -18.67 -24.73
CA LEU A 479 18.96 -18.39 -25.86
C LEU A 479 19.20 -19.38 -27.01
N TRP A 480 18.12 -19.84 -27.63
CA TRP A 480 18.14 -20.74 -28.78
C TRP A 480 17.35 -20.15 -29.94
N PHE A 481 17.76 -20.48 -31.17
CA PHE A 481 17.12 -20.06 -32.41
C PHE A 481 16.86 -21.25 -33.32
N SER A 482 15.73 -21.23 -34.03
CA SER A 482 15.38 -22.20 -35.06
C SER A 482 14.68 -21.52 -36.23
N GLU A 483 15.06 -21.87 -37.47
CA GLU A 483 14.39 -21.39 -38.68
C GLU A 483 13.12 -22.20 -38.99
N ASP A 484 13.12 -23.50 -38.69
CA ASP A 484 12.05 -24.46 -39.01
C ASP A 484 11.22 -24.90 -37.79
N GLY A 485 11.59 -24.43 -36.59
CA GLY A 485 10.99 -24.82 -35.32
C GLY A 485 11.34 -26.23 -34.86
N MET A 486 12.30 -26.90 -35.50
CA MET A 486 12.67 -28.30 -35.25
C MET A 486 14.18 -28.48 -35.04
N THR A 487 14.99 -27.65 -35.68
CA THR A 487 16.46 -27.67 -35.59
C THR A 487 16.96 -26.42 -34.86
N TRP A 488 17.73 -26.62 -33.80
CA TRP A 488 18.05 -25.56 -32.84
C TRP A 488 19.53 -25.23 -32.83
N LYS A 489 19.84 -23.94 -32.85
CA LYS A 489 21.19 -23.38 -32.67
C LYS A 489 21.21 -22.51 -31.42
N ARG A 490 22.23 -22.67 -30.59
CA ARG A 490 22.47 -21.80 -29.43
C ARG A 490 22.96 -20.41 -29.87
N CYS A 491 22.38 -19.36 -29.31
CA CYS A 491 22.74 -17.97 -29.56
C CYS A 491 23.65 -17.46 -28.45
N GLY A 492 24.73 -16.75 -28.81
CA GLY A 492 25.57 -16.07 -27.82
C GLY A 492 26.22 -16.98 -26.77
N GLU A 493 26.63 -18.20 -27.12
CA GLU A 493 27.11 -19.24 -26.19
C GLU A 493 28.12 -18.77 -25.12
N HIS A 494 28.98 -17.80 -25.44
CA HIS A 494 29.95 -17.21 -24.51
C HIS A 494 29.58 -15.84 -23.95
N THR A 495 28.53 -15.20 -24.48
CA THR A 495 28.15 -13.82 -24.16
C THR A 495 26.81 -13.72 -23.41
N LEU A 496 25.95 -14.74 -23.52
CA LEU A 496 24.68 -14.87 -22.79
C LEU A 496 24.46 -16.32 -22.31
N PRO A 497 25.29 -16.82 -21.37
CA PRO A 497 25.19 -18.21 -20.88
C PRO A 497 24.10 -18.40 -19.82
N TYR A 498 23.35 -17.34 -19.47
CA TYR A 498 22.41 -17.31 -18.35
C TYR A 498 21.00 -17.70 -18.76
N THR A 499 20.16 -18.10 -17.80
CA THR A 499 18.74 -18.34 -18.05
C THR A 499 18.06 -17.09 -18.60
N VAL A 500 17.43 -17.21 -19.78
CA VAL A 500 16.75 -16.10 -20.46
C VAL A 500 15.25 -16.14 -20.17
N THR A 501 14.73 -15.08 -19.57
CA THR A 501 13.36 -14.98 -19.03
C THR A 501 12.42 -14.12 -19.89
N SER A 502 12.95 -13.21 -20.70
CA SER A 502 12.16 -12.37 -21.61
C SER A 502 12.99 -12.00 -22.85
N ILE A 503 12.33 -11.85 -23.99
CA ILE A 503 12.95 -11.53 -25.29
C ILE A 503 12.11 -10.44 -25.95
N ALA A 504 12.75 -9.35 -26.40
CA ALA A 504 12.08 -8.28 -27.14
C ALA A 504 12.88 -7.86 -28.38
N PHE A 505 12.17 -7.43 -29.43
CA PHE A 505 12.75 -6.99 -30.70
C PHE A 505 12.47 -5.50 -30.92
N SER A 506 13.52 -4.71 -31.14
CA SER A 506 13.36 -3.29 -31.49
C SER A 506 13.30 -3.08 -33.00
N ALA A 507 14.15 -3.79 -33.74
CA ALA A 507 14.27 -3.73 -35.19
C ALA A 507 14.83 -5.06 -35.72
N PRO A 508 14.76 -5.33 -37.04
CA PRO A 508 15.41 -6.51 -37.60
C PRO A 508 16.89 -6.59 -37.22
N GLY A 509 17.27 -7.63 -36.48
CA GLY A 509 18.63 -7.84 -36.01
C GLY A 509 19.01 -7.16 -34.69
N VAL A 510 18.11 -6.36 -34.07
CA VAL A 510 18.34 -5.74 -32.76
C VAL A 510 17.40 -6.34 -31.71
N MET A 511 17.98 -6.95 -30.68
CA MET A 511 17.29 -7.77 -29.70
C MET A 511 17.69 -7.41 -28.28
N LEU A 512 16.75 -7.56 -27.35
CA LEU A 512 16.98 -7.53 -25.92
C LEU A 512 16.66 -8.88 -25.30
N ALA A 513 17.48 -9.30 -24.34
CA ALA A 513 17.28 -10.51 -23.56
C ALA A 513 17.36 -10.19 -22.07
N GLY A 514 16.24 -10.43 -21.38
CA GLY A 514 16.17 -10.40 -19.93
C GLY A 514 16.67 -11.71 -19.37
N THR A 515 17.40 -11.65 -18.25
CA THR A 515 17.95 -12.84 -17.61
C THR A 515 17.49 -13.02 -16.18
N ARG A 516 17.57 -14.25 -15.69
CA ARG A 516 17.38 -14.57 -14.28
C ARG A 516 18.65 -14.27 -13.49
N TYR A 517 18.62 -13.26 -12.63
CA TYR A 517 19.73 -12.85 -11.75
C TYR A 517 21.00 -12.34 -12.44
N TYR A 518 20.93 -11.89 -13.70
CA TYR A 518 22.07 -11.30 -14.43
C TYR A 518 21.70 -10.03 -15.22
N GLY A 519 20.52 -9.45 -14.96
CA GLY A 519 20.08 -8.20 -15.59
C GLY A 519 19.69 -8.34 -17.08
N LEU A 520 19.93 -7.27 -17.85
CA LEU A 520 19.50 -7.10 -19.24
C LEU A 520 20.68 -7.14 -20.21
N TYR A 521 20.50 -7.79 -21.35
CA TYR A 521 21.47 -7.86 -22.44
C TYR A 521 20.89 -7.33 -23.75
N VAL A 522 21.74 -6.75 -24.60
CA VAL A 522 21.39 -6.27 -25.94
C VAL A 522 22.28 -6.94 -26.99
N SER A 523 21.69 -7.27 -28.13
CA SER A 523 22.37 -7.70 -29.34
C SER A 523 21.99 -6.79 -30.51
N TRP A 524 22.99 -6.41 -31.32
CA TRP A 524 22.81 -5.62 -32.55
C TRP A 524 23.10 -6.42 -33.83
N ASP A 525 23.35 -7.73 -33.69
CA ASP A 525 23.79 -8.61 -34.77
C ASP A 525 22.95 -9.89 -34.88
N ALA A 526 21.64 -9.77 -34.62
CA ALA A 526 20.66 -10.85 -34.66
C ALA A 526 20.94 -12.00 -33.66
N GLY A 527 21.40 -11.65 -32.47
CA GLY A 527 21.61 -12.59 -31.37
C GLY A 527 22.92 -13.39 -31.46
N ASN A 528 23.85 -13.01 -32.35
CA ASN A 528 25.16 -13.67 -32.44
C ASN A 528 26.06 -13.27 -31.27
N THR A 529 26.09 -11.99 -30.91
CA THR A 529 26.81 -11.47 -29.75
C THR A 529 25.89 -10.64 -28.86
N TRP A 530 26.14 -10.71 -27.55
CA TRP A 530 25.37 -10.03 -26.53
C TRP A 530 26.26 -9.20 -25.62
N LYS A 531 25.77 -8.02 -25.23
CA LYS A 531 26.43 -7.16 -24.25
C LYS A 531 25.48 -6.87 -23.10
N ALA A 532 25.98 -7.02 -21.88
CA ALA A 532 25.25 -6.59 -20.70
C ALA A 532 25.04 -5.08 -20.74
N VAL A 533 23.82 -4.64 -20.39
CA VAL A 533 23.52 -3.22 -20.21
C VAL A 533 24.17 -2.77 -18.90
N PRO A 534 25.08 -1.78 -18.91
CA PRO A 534 25.75 -1.31 -17.71
C PRO A 534 24.77 -0.63 -16.73
N ASP A 535 25.17 -0.50 -15.47
CA ASP A 535 24.47 0.24 -14.40
C ASP A 535 23.10 -0.31 -13.95
N LEU A 536 22.60 -1.38 -14.58
CA LEU A 536 21.50 -2.18 -14.02
C LEU A 536 22.05 -3.16 -12.97
N PRO A 537 21.42 -3.29 -11.79
CA PRO A 537 21.86 -4.24 -10.78
C PRO A 537 21.92 -5.65 -11.36
N SER A 538 23.09 -6.28 -11.30
CA SER A 538 23.30 -7.57 -11.93
C SER A 538 22.57 -8.70 -11.20
N ASP A 539 22.15 -8.52 -9.96
CA ASP A 539 21.49 -9.52 -9.12
C ASP A 539 19.95 -9.53 -9.23
N MET A 540 19.38 -8.86 -10.23
CA MET A 540 17.94 -8.85 -10.49
C MET A 540 17.53 -9.85 -11.58
N THR A 541 16.32 -10.40 -11.45
CA THR A 541 15.63 -11.04 -12.57
C THR A 541 14.84 -10.01 -13.36
N VAL A 542 14.98 -10.05 -14.68
CA VAL A 542 14.13 -9.30 -15.63
C VAL A 542 12.90 -10.14 -15.92
N ASN A 543 11.74 -9.65 -15.51
CA ASN A 543 10.46 -10.35 -15.67
C ASN A 543 9.84 -10.07 -17.05
N ASP A 544 9.96 -8.83 -17.54
CA ASP A 544 9.38 -8.43 -18.82
C ASP A 544 10.11 -7.23 -19.44
N ILE A 545 10.02 -7.07 -20.76
CA ILE A 545 10.66 -6.01 -21.54
C ILE A 545 9.63 -5.41 -22.49
N LEU A 546 9.33 -4.12 -22.33
CA LEU A 546 8.44 -3.37 -23.21
C LEU A 546 9.24 -2.30 -23.96
N ILE A 547 9.19 -2.34 -25.29
CA ILE A 547 9.83 -1.32 -26.14
C ILE A 547 8.75 -0.39 -26.66
N ASP A 548 8.84 0.88 -26.32
CA ASP A 548 7.99 1.89 -26.92
C ASP A 548 8.57 2.40 -28.23
N ASN A 549 8.14 1.80 -29.35
CA ASN A 549 8.60 2.17 -30.69
C ASN A 549 8.29 3.62 -31.09
N THR A 550 7.39 4.33 -30.40
CA THR A 550 7.13 5.76 -30.68
C THR A 550 8.18 6.69 -30.10
N SER A 551 8.67 6.40 -28.88
CA SER A 551 9.72 7.18 -28.21
C SER A 551 11.13 6.61 -28.41
N GLY A 552 11.23 5.33 -28.77
CA GLY A 552 12.49 4.57 -28.77
C GLY A 552 12.93 4.12 -27.38
N ARG A 553 12.09 4.30 -26.35
CA ARG A 553 12.39 3.97 -24.96
C ARG A 553 12.17 2.50 -24.67
N VAL A 554 13.06 1.91 -23.88
CA VAL A 554 12.95 0.54 -23.37
C VAL A 554 12.54 0.59 -21.91
N TYR A 555 11.52 -0.18 -21.53
CA TYR A 555 11.05 -0.39 -20.17
C TYR A 555 11.34 -1.83 -19.75
N VAL A 556 11.83 -2.00 -18.52
CA VAL A 556 12.34 -3.27 -18.01
C VAL A 556 11.71 -3.56 -16.66
N ALA A 557 10.77 -4.50 -16.63
CA ALA A 557 10.15 -4.98 -15.41
C ALA A 557 11.07 -5.96 -14.70
N THR A 558 11.27 -5.78 -13.39
CA THR A 558 12.23 -6.60 -12.63
C THR A 558 11.73 -6.91 -11.22
N THR A 559 12.37 -7.91 -10.62
CA THR A 559 12.34 -8.18 -9.16
C THR A 559 12.78 -7.00 -8.28
N ARG A 560 13.37 -5.94 -8.87
CA ARG A 560 13.83 -4.72 -8.19
C ARG A 560 13.06 -3.45 -8.59
N GLY A 561 11.94 -3.59 -9.27
CA GLY A 561 11.17 -2.45 -9.76
C GLY A 561 11.23 -2.30 -11.28
N LEU A 562 10.87 -1.12 -11.74
CA LEU A 562 10.86 -0.75 -13.15
C LEU A 562 12.09 0.10 -13.48
N PHE A 563 12.80 -0.27 -14.54
CA PHE A 563 13.85 0.55 -15.14
C PHE A 563 13.43 0.98 -16.54
N PHE A 564 13.92 2.13 -17.02
CA PHE A 564 13.70 2.56 -18.40
C PHE A 564 14.89 3.33 -18.97
N SER A 565 14.95 3.46 -20.30
CA SER A 565 16.03 4.19 -20.99
C SER A 565 15.73 5.67 -21.23
N ASP A 566 16.76 6.50 -21.08
CA ASP A 566 16.71 7.92 -21.43
C ASP A 566 17.13 8.17 -22.90
N ASP A 567 17.71 7.17 -23.57
CA ASP A 567 18.11 7.21 -24.97
C ASP A 567 17.53 6.01 -25.78
N ASN A 568 17.80 6.03 -27.08
CA ASN A 568 17.48 4.91 -27.98
C ASN A 568 18.57 3.83 -27.85
N LEU A 569 18.51 3.05 -26.77
CA LEU A 569 19.41 1.92 -26.44
C LEU A 569 19.65 0.98 -27.64
N CYS A 570 18.66 0.86 -28.52
CA CYS A 570 18.68 -0.04 -29.67
C CYS A 570 19.30 0.56 -30.94
N ALA A 571 19.72 1.83 -30.95
CA ALA A 571 20.19 2.51 -32.16
C ALA A 571 21.56 2.03 -32.67
N SER A 572 22.54 1.85 -31.78
CA SER A 572 23.89 1.39 -32.14
C SER A 572 24.69 1.01 -30.89
N GLU A 573 25.72 0.18 -31.07
CA GLU A 573 26.66 -0.17 -30.00
C GLU A 573 27.37 1.09 -29.44
N PRO A 574 27.43 1.30 -28.10
CA PRO A 574 28.14 2.43 -27.50
C PRO A 574 29.61 2.46 -27.92
N GLY A 575 30.00 3.49 -28.69
CA GLY A 575 31.39 3.71 -29.13
C GLY A 575 31.66 3.45 -30.61
N GLN A 576 30.70 2.98 -31.41
CA GLN A 576 30.82 2.99 -32.87
C GLN A 576 30.24 4.29 -33.46
N VAL A 577 31.13 5.20 -33.87
CA VAL A 577 30.79 6.43 -34.59
C VAL A 577 30.15 6.09 -35.94
N VAL A 578 28.90 6.47 -36.15
CA VAL A 578 28.28 6.51 -37.49
C VAL A 578 28.72 7.82 -38.19
N PRO A 579 29.21 7.79 -39.45
CA PRO A 579 29.59 9.01 -40.16
C PRO A 579 28.38 9.93 -40.40
N ALA A 580 28.61 11.21 -40.15
CA ALA A 580 27.62 12.30 -40.15
C ALA A 580 26.90 12.51 -41.49
N HIS A 581 25.59 12.76 -41.43
CA HIS A 581 24.89 13.79 -42.22
C HIS A 581 23.50 14.10 -41.62
N ALA A 582 23.43 15.00 -40.64
CA ALA A 582 22.38 16.01 -40.46
C ALA A 582 22.73 16.86 -39.23
N SER A 583 22.67 18.17 -39.43
CA SER A 583 23.27 19.21 -38.60
C SER A 583 22.38 19.70 -37.45
N ALA A 584 23.08 20.09 -36.38
CA ALA A 584 22.78 21.16 -35.40
C ALA A 584 21.84 20.84 -34.22
N GLY A 585 22.48 20.46 -33.11
CA GLY A 585 21.94 20.49 -31.75
C GLY A 585 22.90 19.78 -30.81
N THR A 586 23.87 20.50 -30.24
CA THR A 586 24.93 19.94 -29.39
C THR A 586 24.37 19.32 -28.10
N ALA A 587 24.35 17.99 -28.03
CA ALA A 587 24.34 17.23 -26.78
C ALA A 587 25.61 16.37 -26.74
N THR A 588 26.47 16.66 -25.76
CA THR A 588 27.63 15.84 -25.42
C THR A 588 27.15 14.46 -24.99
N ALA A 589 27.50 13.44 -25.78
CA ALA A 589 27.39 12.04 -25.43
C ALA A 589 28.31 11.75 -24.23
N GLY A 590 27.72 11.30 -23.13
CA GLY A 590 28.42 10.93 -21.91
C GLY A 590 27.42 10.44 -20.86
N THR A 591 27.19 9.12 -20.85
CA THR A 591 26.76 8.29 -19.71
C THR A 591 26.03 9.03 -18.58
N ALA A 592 24.70 9.10 -18.68
CA ALA A 592 23.82 9.42 -17.56
C ALA A 592 22.77 8.32 -17.45
N TRP A 593 23.18 7.16 -16.93
CA TRP A 593 22.26 6.14 -16.46
C TRP A 593 22.20 6.23 -14.94
N LEU A 594 21.00 6.22 -14.38
CA LEU A 594 20.60 6.49 -12.99
C LEU A 594 20.31 7.97 -12.66
N LYS A 595 19.01 8.29 -12.63
CA LYS A 595 18.16 8.36 -11.43
C LYS A 595 16.72 8.19 -11.96
N TRP A 596 15.87 7.31 -11.45
CA TRP A 596 15.12 7.50 -10.21
C TRP A 596 14.50 6.17 -9.75
N TRP A 597 14.51 5.95 -8.44
CA TRP A 597 13.90 4.85 -7.68
C TRP A 597 12.44 5.17 -7.29
N GLU A 598 11.59 5.60 -8.21
CA GLU A 598 10.20 5.89 -7.80
C GLU A 598 9.47 4.62 -7.37
N ARG A 599 9.34 4.51 -6.05
CA ARG A 599 8.47 3.60 -5.32
C ARG A 599 7.11 3.65 -5.99
N ILE A 600 6.66 2.50 -6.48
CA ILE A 600 5.29 2.30 -6.98
C ILE A 600 4.24 2.54 -5.88
N ILE A 601 4.63 2.80 -4.61
CA ILE A 601 3.71 3.29 -3.58
C ILE A 601 4.36 4.42 -2.75
N GLU A 602 3.86 5.63 -2.93
CA GLU A 602 3.14 6.34 -1.86
C GLU A 602 1.80 6.83 -2.39
N ASP A 603 0.72 6.13 -2.02
CA ASP A 603 -0.55 6.80 -1.80
C ASP A 603 -0.32 7.83 -0.69
N LEU A 604 0.12 9.03 -1.06
CA LEU A 604 -0.33 10.18 -0.31
C LEU A 604 -1.83 10.21 -0.58
N PRO A 605 -2.71 10.07 0.44
CA PRO A 605 -4.14 10.14 0.21
C PRO A 605 -4.41 11.43 -0.55
N THR A 606 -4.83 11.31 -1.82
CA THR A 606 -5.21 12.51 -2.58
C THR A 606 -6.35 13.16 -1.80
N PRO A 607 -6.23 14.43 -1.37
CA PRO A 607 -7.28 15.10 -0.65
C PRO A 607 -8.62 14.92 -1.36
N VAL A 608 -9.67 14.58 -0.62
CA VAL A 608 -11.02 14.49 -1.19
C VAL A 608 -11.44 15.91 -1.60
N PRO A 609 -11.80 16.14 -2.88
CA PRO A 609 -12.27 17.45 -3.31
C PRO A 609 -13.68 17.66 -2.77
N ALA A 610 -13.86 18.73 -2.01
CA ALA A 610 -15.13 19.11 -1.42
C ALA A 610 -15.48 20.56 -1.73
N VAL A 611 -16.74 20.90 -1.51
CA VAL A 611 -17.21 22.29 -1.64
C VAL A 611 -18.19 22.61 -0.54
N HIS A 612 -18.13 23.83 -0.02
CA HIS A 612 -19.05 24.29 1.00
C HIS A 612 -20.26 24.95 0.33
N THR A 613 -21.45 24.71 0.89
CA THR A 613 -22.73 25.22 0.38
C THR A 613 -23.46 26.00 1.47
N LEU A 614 -24.13 27.10 1.09
CA LEU A 614 -24.91 27.90 2.04
C LEU A 614 -26.29 27.28 2.27
N ARG A 615 -27.09 27.20 1.20
CA ARG A 615 -28.40 26.54 1.18
C ARG A 615 -28.63 25.92 -0.20
N PRO A 616 -28.03 24.76 -0.50
CA PRO A 616 -28.06 24.19 -1.83
C PRO A 616 -29.47 23.70 -2.20
N ASP A 617 -29.78 23.87 -3.48
CA ASP A 617 -30.90 23.22 -4.17
C ASP A 617 -30.35 22.16 -5.14
N ASP A 618 -31.26 21.52 -5.87
CA ASP A 618 -30.93 20.52 -6.88
C ASP A 618 -29.98 21.02 -7.99
N ARG A 619 -30.01 22.31 -8.32
CA ARG A 619 -29.10 22.91 -9.32
C ARG A 619 -27.69 23.03 -8.75
N ILE A 620 -27.55 23.49 -7.51
CA ILE A 620 -26.24 23.63 -6.85
C ILE A 620 -25.58 22.27 -6.62
N LEU A 621 -26.33 21.25 -6.17
CA LEU A 621 -25.78 19.90 -5.99
C LEU A 621 -25.33 19.29 -7.31
N ARG A 622 -26.09 19.49 -8.40
CA ARG A 622 -25.65 19.08 -9.74
C ARG A 622 -24.40 19.81 -10.22
N ALA A 623 -24.30 21.11 -9.94
CA ALA A 623 -23.11 21.90 -10.24
C ALA A 623 -21.89 21.36 -9.47
N ALA A 624 -22.05 21.01 -8.19
CA ALA A 624 -20.98 20.42 -7.40
C ALA A 624 -20.50 19.07 -7.98
N VAL A 625 -21.44 18.22 -8.40
CA VAL A 625 -21.14 16.93 -9.06
C VAL A 625 -20.49 17.14 -10.44
N ASP A 626 -20.93 18.13 -11.22
CA ASP A 626 -20.37 18.42 -12.55
C ASP A 626 -18.89 18.82 -12.45
N VAL A 627 -18.57 19.69 -11.47
CA VAL A 627 -17.19 20.07 -11.13
C VAL A 627 -16.38 18.87 -10.67
N GLY A 628 -17.00 17.83 -10.10
CA GLY A 628 -16.31 16.63 -9.64
C GLY A 628 -15.97 16.65 -8.14
N PHE A 629 -16.66 17.50 -7.36
CA PHE A 629 -16.62 17.39 -5.90
C PHE A 629 -17.25 16.07 -5.45
N ARG A 630 -16.70 15.50 -4.37
CA ARG A 630 -17.11 14.21 -3.81
C ARG A 630 -17.74 14.33 -2.44
N ALA A 631 -17.54 15.47 -1.78
CA ALA A 631 -18.17 15.79 -0.51
C ALA A 631 -18.69 17.22 -0.55
N ILE A 632 -19.69 17.48 0.29
CA ILE A 632 -20.17 18.83 0.59
C ILE A 632 -20.04 19.10 2.08
N VAL A 633 -19.61 20.32 2.41
CA VAL A 633 -19.70 20.86 3.77
C VAL A 633 -20.94 21.74 3.83
N GLN A 634 -21.83 21.42 4.76
CA GLN A 634 -23.08 22.16 4.96
C GLN A 634 -23.21 22.63 6.40
N VAL A 635 -23.66 23.87 6.57
CA VAL A 635 -24.12 24.41 7.84
C VAL A 635 -25.46 23.77 8.25
N PHE A 636 -25.47 23.08 9.38
CA PHE A 636 -26.65 22.65 10.10
C PHE A 636 -26.91 23.67 11.21
N SER A 637 -27.66 24.71 10.86
CA SER A 637 -27.93 25.82 11.75
C SER A 637 -28.86 25.39 12.87
N TRP A 638 -28.40 25.44 14.12
CA TRP A 638 -29.23 25.12 15.27
C TRP A 638 -30.46 26.03 15.33
N ALA A 639 -30.32 27.32 14.99
CA ALA A 639 -31.43 28.26 14.96
C ALA A 639 -32.50 27.96 13.90
N GLU A 640 -32.15 27.28 12.80
CA GLU A 640 -33.14 26.83 11.82
C GLU A 640 -33.80 25.52 12.21
N ILE A 641 -33.02 24.62 12.81
CA ILE A 641 -33.48 23.29 13.24
C ILE A 641 -34.33 23.38 14.51
N GLU A 642 -34.03 24.32 15.40
CA GLU A 642 -34.75 24.52 16.67
C GLU A 642 -34.94 26.02 16.95
N PRO A 643 -35.78 26.72 16.16
CA PRO A 643 -35.96 28.18 16.28
C PRO A 643 -36.52 28.61 17.65
N THR A 644 -37.32 27.77 18.28
CA THR A 644 -37.79 27.92 19.66
C THR A 644 -37.56 26.61 20.42
N ASN A 645 -37.26 26.69 21.71
CA ASN A 645 -36.97 25.51 22.54
C ASN A 645 -38.05 24.42 22.36
N ASP A 646 -37.62 23.20 22.05
CA ASP A 646 -38.45 22.03 21.75
C ASP A 646 -39.30 22.08 20.45
N ASP A 647 -39.15 23.09 19.57
CA ASP A 647 -39.76 23.13 18.22
C ASP A 647 -38.75 22.68 17.15
N TRP A 648 -38.76 21.38 16.80
CA TRP A 648 -37.77 20.78 15.91
C TRP A 648 -38.22 20.72 14.44
N ARG A 649 -37.46 21.35 13.54
CA ARG A 649 -37.72 21.47 12.10
C ARG A 649 -36.62 20.83 11.26
N TRP A 650 -36.91 19.66 10.70
CA TRP A 650 -35.91 18.83 10.01
C TRP A 650 -36.08 18.79 8.49
N GLU A 651 -37.15 19.35 7.95
CA GLU A 651 -37.62 19.12 6.58
C GLU A 651 -36.55 19.44 5.53
N TYR A 652 -35.88 20.58 5.69
CA TYR A 652 -34.81 20.98 4.76
C TYR A 652 -33.56 20.09 4.89
N TYR A 653 -33.17 19.74 6.11
CA TYR A 653 -31.98 18.94 6.38
C TYR A 653 -32.18 17.48 5.97
N ASP A 654 -33.39 16.95 6.12
CA ASP A 654 -33.78 15.64 5.59
C ASP A 654 -33.71 15.62 4.06
N PHE A 655 -34.26 16.64 3.40
CA PHE A 655 -34.12 16.81 1.96
C PHE A 655 -32.64 16.81 1.56
N LEU A 656 -31.81 17.59 2.24
CA LEU A 656 -30.41 17.72 1.89
C LEU A 656 -29.63 16.41 2.06
N VAL A 657 -29.84 15.69 3.18
CA VAL A 657 -29.19 14.39 3.40
C VAL A 657 -29.60 13.40 2.31
N ASN A 658 -30.89 13.35 1.96
CA ASN A 658 -31.39 12.51 0.86
C ASN A 658 -30.79 12.92 -0.49
N ALA A 659 -30.68 14.21 -0.75
CA ALA A 659 -30.14 14.74 -2.00
C ALA A 659 -28.64 14.47 -2.13
N ALA A 660 -27.87 14.65 -1.05
CA ALA A 660 -26.45 14.32 -1.01
C ALA A 660 -26.21 12.83 -1.30
N GLU A 661 -27.00 11.94 -0.69
CA GLU A 661 -26.95 10.50 -0.97
C GLU A 661 -27.32 10.17 -2.43
N TYR A 662 -28.39 10.78 -2.96
CA TYR A 662 -28.80 10.61 -4.36
C TYR A 662 -27.71 11.01 -5.35
N TYR A 663 -27.01 12.10 -5.06
CA TYR A 663 -25.91 12.61 -5.89
C TYR A 663 -24.57 11.92 -5.64
N GLY A 664 -24.48 11.04 -4.62
CA GLY A 664 -23.25 10.35 -4.24
C GLY A 664 -22.21 11.29 -3.63
N LEU A 665 -22.66 12.35 -2.94
CA LEU A 665 -21.83 13.30 -2.22
C LEU A 665 -21.78 12.93 -0.74
N ASP A 666 -20.58 12.78 -0.19
CA ASP A 666 -20.42 12.63 1.26
C ASP A 666 -20.79 13.94 1.97
N LEU A 667 -21.68 13.85 2.96
CA LEU A 667 -22.14 15.01 3.72
C LEU A 667 -21.30 15.20 4.99
N ILE A 668 -20.75 16.41 5.14
CA ILE A 668 -20.06 16.89 6.33
C ILE A 668 -20.91 18.01 6.93
N ALA A 669 -21.40 17.81 8.16
CA ALA A 669 -22.28 18.78 8.82
C ALA A 669 -21.47 19.66 9.77
N ARG A 670 -21.54 20.97 9.58
CA ARG A 670 -21.04 21.97 10.52
C ARG A 670 -22.16 22.34 11.48
N LEU A 671 -21.95 22.10 12.78
CA LEU A 671 -22.94 22.32 13.83
C LEU A 671 -22.62 23.63 14.57
N ASP A 672 -23.43 24.66 14.35
CA ASP A 672 -23.24 26.03 14.88
C ASP A 672 -24.57 26.83 14.89
N HIS A 673 -24.49 28.17 14.92
CA HIS A 673 -25.62 29.12 14.88
C HIS A 673 -26.71 28.86 15.94
N PRO A 674 -26.43 29.07 17.23
CA PRO A 674 -27.42 28.89 18.30
C PRO A 674 -28.64 29.81 18.13
N PRO A 675 -29.86 29.33 18.45
CA PRO A 675 -31.06 30.16 18.49
C PRO A 675 -30.99 31.16 19.65
N GLN A 676 -31.75 32.25 19.53
CA GLN A 676 -31.76 33.32 20.53
C GLN A 676 -32.12 32.83 21.94
N TRP A 677 -33.02 31.85 22.07
CA TRP A 677 -33.44 31.30 23.37
C TRP A 677 -32.32 30.51 24.05
N ALA A 678 -31.34 30.01 23.31
CA ALA A 678 -30.21 29.26 23.84
C ALA A 678 -29.03 30.18 24.22
N MET A 679 -29.07 31.45 23.86
CA MET A 679 -28.00 32.41 24.17
C MET A 679 -28.01 32.79 25.65
N VAL A 680 -26.82 32.93 26.24
CA VAL A 680 -26.63 33.41 27.61
C VAL A 680 -26.38 34.92 27.58
N GLU A 681 -27.20 35.69 28.28
CA GLU A 681 -26.98 37.13 28.46
C GLU A 681 -25.78 37.36 29.41
N HIS A 682 -24.79 38.11 28.96
CA HIS A 682 -23.59 38.49 29.74
C HIS A 682 -22.85 37.29 30.39
N PRO A 683 -22.34 36.34 29.60
CA PRO A 683 -21.63 35.17 30.13
C PRO A 683 -20.41 35.60 30.97
N ALA A 684 -20.17 34.91 32.08
CA ALA A 684 -18.98 35.14 32.89
C ALA A 684 -17.71 34.75 32.14
N THR A 685 -16.54 35.23 32.59
CA THR A 685 -15.24 34.80 32.05
C THR A 685 -15.12 33.27 32.18
N PHE A 686 -14.85 32.58 31.07
CA PHE A 686 -14.82 31.10 30.92
C PHE A 686 -16.18 30.37 30.89
N GLU A 687 -17.29 31.11 30.74
CA GLU A 687 -18.59 30.54 30.45
C GLU A 687 -18.85 30.46 28.94
N CYS A 688 -19.68 29.51 28.51
CA CYS A 688 -20.09 29.39 27.11
C CYS A 688 -21.13 30.50 26.80
N PRO A 689 -21.07 31.18 25.64
CA PRO A 689 -22.03 32.23 25.31
C PRO A 689 -23.45 31.73 25.03
N PHE A 690 -23.67 30.42 25.14
CA PHE A 690 -24.94 29.73 24.98
C PHE A 690 -25.05 28.58 25.98
N HIS A 691 -26.27 28.10 26.20
CA HIS A 691 -26.57 26.96 27.07
C HIS A 691 -25.93 25.68 26.51
N GLU A 692 -24.79 25.31 27.09
CA GLU A 692 -23.95 24.19 26.63
C GLU A 692 -24.71 22.85 26.61
N ASP A 693 -25.59 22.60 27.58
CA ASP A 693 -26.40 21.39 27.65
C ASP A 693 -27.41 21.30 26.50
N ALA A 694 -28.05 22.42 26.15
CA ALA A 694 -28.97 22.50 25.03
C ALA A 694 -28.25 22.31 23.69
N TYR A 695 -27.03 22.85 23.55
CA TYR A 695 -26.20 22.59 22.36
C TYR A 695 -25.84 21.10 22.23
N ILE A 696 -25.47 20.45 23.33
CA ILE A 696 -25.15 19.01 23.29
C ILE A 696 -26.41 18.18 22.98
N GLU A 697 -27.59 18.59 23.42
CA GLU A 697 -28.85 17.95 23.01
C GLU A 697 -29.09 18.10 21.50
N PHE A 698 -28.85 19.29 20.92
CA PHE A 698 -28.90 19.50 19.48
C PHE A 698 -27.91 18.58 18.72
N VAL A 699 -26.66 18.49 19.19
CA VAL A 699 -25.65 17.58 18.62
C VAL A 699 -26.11 16.13 18.69
N GLU A 700 -26.61 15.69 19.84
CA GLU A 700 -27.09 14.31 20.04
C GLU A 700 -28.28 13.98 19.14
N ARG A 701 -29.25 14.89 19.01
CA ARG A 701 -30.43 14.70 18.15
C ARG A 701 -30.03 14.63 16.69
N THR A 702 -29.14 15.51 16.24
CA THR A 702 -28.60 15.49 14.87
C THR A 702 -27.86 14.18 14.59
N ALA A 703 -26.92 13.79 15.47
CA ALA A 703 -26.16 12.54 15.32
C ALA A 703 -27.06 11.30 15.34
N ARG A 704 -28.11 11.28 16.18
CA ARG A 704 -29.06 10.16 16.26
C ARG A 704 -29.94 10.08 15.03
N ARG A 705 -30.42 11.22 14.52
CA ARG A 705 -31.29 11.29 13.34
C ARG A 705 -30.57 10.81 12.07
N TYR A 706 -29.30 11.17 11.92
CA TYR A 706 -28.54 10.91 10.69
C TYR A 706 -27.41 9.88 10.85
N ARG A 707 -27.51 9.01 11.86
CA ARG A 707 -26.55 7.94 12.15
C ARG A 707 -26.21 7.13 10.88
N GLY A 708 -24.93 7.02 10.55
CA GLY A 708 -24.40 6.34 9.36
C GLY A 708 -24.51 7.10 8.04
N ARG A 709 -25.28 8.20 8.01
CA ARG A 709 -25.57 8.99 6.79
C ARG A 709 -24.66 10.20 6.67
N ILE A 710 -24.51 10.99 7.74
CA ILE A 710 -23.51 12.07 7.82
C ILE A 710 -22.15 11.46 8.16
N LYS A 711 -21.11 11.82 7.40
CA LYS A 711 -19.78 11.20 7.54
C LYS A 711 -18.92 11.86 8.60
N ALA A 712 -19.10 13.16 8.79
CA ALA A 712 -18.33 13.92 9.76
C ALA A 712 -19.12 15.12 10.29
N TYR A 713 -18.80 15.51 11.53
CA TYR A 713 -19.35 16.66 12.21
C TYR A 713 -18.23 17.65 12.55
N ILE A 714 -18.31 18.86 12.00
CA ILE A 714 -17.45 19.98 12.40
C ILE A 714 -18.11 20.64 13.60
N ILE A 715 -17.39 20.70 14.73
CA ILE A 715 -17.90 21.32 15.94
C ILE A 715 -17.50 22.79 15.94
N TRP A 716 -18.47 23.63 15.56
CA TRP A 716 -18.36 25.08 15.49
C TRP A 716 -17.55 25.64 14.31
N ASN A 717 -17.79 26.92 14.00
CA ASN A 717 -17.06 27.72 13.02
C ASN A 717 -16.20 28.78 13.72
N GLU A 718 -14.88 28.79 13.49
CA GLU A 718 -13.97 29.87 13.89
C GLU A 718 -14.16 30.41 15.33
N PRO A 719 -14.13 29.57 16.37
CA PRO A 719 -14.30 30.00 17.76
C PRO A 719 -13.19 30.95 18.24
N ASN A 720 -12.15 31.15 17.43
CA ASN A 720 -11.09 32.12 17.66
C ASN A 720 -11.47 33.56 17.25
N LEU A 721 -12.65 33.79 16.66
CA LEU A 721 -13.21 35.12 16.38
C LEU A 721 -14.45 35.36 17.25
N ALA A 722 -14.54 36.52 17.89
CA ALA A 722 -15.65 36.85 18.78
C ALA A 722 -16.99 36.96 18.05
N ALA A 723 -16.96 37.40 16.79
CA ALA A 723 -18.15 37.50 15.94
C ALA A 723 -18.79 36.13 15.68
N GLU A 724 -17.97 35.11 15.47
CA GLU A 724 -18.38 33.72 15.19
C GLU A 724 -18.65 32.95 16.49
N TRP A 725 -17.85 33.17 17.53
CA TRP A 725 -18.02 32.56 18.84
C TRP A 725 -19.19 33.15 19.64
N ARG A 726 -19.64 34.38 19.31
CA ARG A 726 -20.65 35.17 20.06
C ARG A 726 -20.22 35.52 21.49
N GLY A 727 -18.92 35.65 21.70
CA GLY A 727 -18.30 36.00 22.98
C GLY A 727 -16.78 36.10 22.82
N GLU A 728 -16.06 36.45 23.89
CA GLU A 728 -14.59 36.48 23.84
C GLU A 728 -14.01 35.09 23.51
N PRO A 729 -13.08 34.95 22.54
CA PRO A 729 -12.47 33.67 22.18
C PRO A 729 -11.86 32.94 23.37
N SER A 730 -12.26 31.69 23.59
CA SER A 730 -11.76 30.91 24.72
C SER A 730 -11.43 29.46 24.35
N PRO A 731 -10.14 29.12 24.18
CA PRO A 731 -9.71 27.75 23.92
C PRO A 731 -10.17 26.76 25.00
N ALA A 732 -10.20 27.19 26.27
CA ALA A 732 -10.63 26.34 27.38
C ALA A 732 -12.12 25.94 27.28
N VAL A 733 -12.98 26.91 26.96
CA VAL A 733 -14.42 26.68 26.79
C VAL A 733 -14.68 25.85 25.54
N TYR A 734 -14.01 26.16 24.44
CA TYR A 734 -14.13 25.37 23.21
C TYR A 734 -13.65 23.93 23.39
N ALA A 735 -12.53 23.69 24.09
CA ALA A 735 -12.05 22.34 24.39
C ALA A 735 -13.06 21.53 25.21
N ARG A 736 -13.77 22.16 26.15
CA ARG A 736 -14.85 21.54 26.92
C ARG A 736 -16.05 21.19 26.03
N LEU A 737 -16.49 22.12 25.18
CA LEU A 737 -17.57 21.90 24.22
C LEU A 737 -17.23 20.75 23.25
N LEU A 738 -16.04 20.79 22.66
CA LEU A 738 -15.52 19.79 21.74
C LEU A 738 -15.47 18.40 22.39
N ARG A 739 -14.98 18.31 23.63
CA ARG A 739 -15.00 17.07 24.42
C ARG A 739 -16.40 16.50 24.58
N ARG A 740 -17.37 17.34 24.95
CA ARG A 740 -18.75 16.87 25.17
C ARG A 740 -19.41 16.44 23.87
N ALA A 741 -19.24 17.21 22.79
CA ALA A 741 -19.75 16.87 21.47
C ALA A 741 -19.12 15.57 20.95
N TYR A 742 -17.80 15.40 21.12
CA TYR A 742 -17.09 14.18 20.74
C TYR A 742 -17.67 12.94 21.42
N VAL A 743 -17.80 12.98 22.75
CA VAL A 743 -18.35 11.86 23.53
C VAL A 743 -19.81 11.57 23.14
N ALA A 744 -20.62 12.62 22.95
CA ALA A 744 -22.01 12.49 22.54
C ALA A 744 -22.14 11.81 21.16
N ILE A 745 -21.39 12.28 20.17
CA ILE A 745 -21.38 11.75 18.80
C ILE A 745 -20.85 10.32 18.81
N LYS A 746 -19.67 10.06 19.39
CA LYS A 746 -19.06 8.71 19.37
C LYS A 746 -19.90 7.65 20.06
N ARG A 747 -20.69 8.01 21.07
CA ARG A 747 -21.64 7.10 21.72
C ARG A 747 -22.80 6.71 20.80
N ILE A 748 -23.24 7.62 19.92
CA ILE A 748 -24.39 7.43 19.03
C ILE A 748 -23.94 6.81 17.69
N ASP A 749 -22.88 7.36 17.12
CA ASP A 749 -22.28 6.95 15.87
C ASP A 749 -20.74 6.86 16.02
N PRO A 750 -20.22 5.69 16.42
CA PRO A 750 -18.78 5.49 16.61
C PRO A 750 -17.93 5.72 15.34
N LEU A 751 -18.55 5.58 14.15
CA LEU A 751 -17.88 5.68 12.86
C LEU A 751 -17.89 7.11 12.29
N ALA A 752 -18.76 8.00 12.78
CA ALA A 752 -18.76 9.38 12.39
C ALA A 752 -17.48 10.09 12.87
N LEU A 753 -16.86 10.88 12.00
CA LEU A 753 -15.69 11.66 12.36
C LEU A 753 -16.11 12.94 13.08
N VAL A 754 -15.32 13.34 14.07
CA VAL A 754 -15.49 14.61 14.77
C VAL A 754 -14.30 15.51 14.43
N ILE A 755 -14.58 16.62 13.77
CA ILE A 755 -13.59 17.57 13.30
C ILE A 755 -13.61 18.77 14.26
N SER A 756 -12.42 19.23 14.66
CA SER A 756 -12.35 20.52 15.36
C SER A 756 -12.82 21.65 14.44
N ALA A 757 -13.14 22.80 15.01
CA ALA A 757 -13.45 23.99 14.23
C ALA A 757 -12.27 24.34 13.33
N GLY A 758 -12.57 24.77 12.11
CA GLY A 758 -11.61 25.54 11.33
C GLY A 758 -11.35 26.87 12.03
N LEU A 759 -10.08 27.20 12.24
CA LEU A 759 -9.67 28.44 12.87
C LEU A 759 -9.43 29.50 11.79
N ALA A 760 -9.94 30.72 12.01
CA ALA A 760 -9.69 31.85 11.15
C ALA A 760 -8.21 32.23 11.19
N SER A 761 -7.58 32.40 10.03
CA SER A 761 -6.17 32.82 9.96
C SER A 761 -6.03 34.28 10.45
N THR A 762 -5.44 34.48 11.63
CA THR A 762 -5.20 35.82 12.20
C THR A 762 -3.94 35.82 13.07
N ASN A 763 -3.37 36.99 13.28
CA ASN A 763 -2.28 37.21 14.24
C ASN A 763 -2.72 38.06 15.45
N GLU A 764 -4.03 38.34 15.57
CA GLU A 764 -4.57 39.16 16.66
C GLU A 764 -4.55 38.43 18.00
N ILE A 765 -4.37 39.18 19.08
CA ILE A 765 -4.53 38.69 20.46
C ILE A 765 -5.33 39.75 21.21
N THR A 766 -6.63 39.81 20.92
CA THR A 766 -7.57 40.80 21.44
C THR A 766 -8.85 40.10 21.92
N PRO A 767 -9.74 40.79 22.65
CA PRO A 767 -11.06 40.22 22.98
C PRO A 767 -11.92 39.91 21.75
N SER A 768 -11.59 40.47 20.58
CA SER A 768 -12.31 40.26 19.32
C SER A 768 -11.79 39.08 18.51
N ALA A 769 -10.51 38.72 18.65
CA ALA A 769 -9.87 37.67 17.86
C ALA A 769 -8.59 37.13 18.54
N MET A 770 -8.32 35.84 18.33
CA MET A 770 -7.12 35.16 18.81
C MET A 770 -6.40 34.43 17.66
N ASP A 771 -5.08 34.57 17.61
CA ASP A 771 -4.19 33.89 16.65
C ASP A 771 -4.45 32.38 16.66
N ASP A 772 -4.70 31.82 15.48
CA ASP A 772 -5.08 30.42 15.28
C ASP A 772 -4.03 29.44 15.81
N ARG A 773 -2.73 29.77 15.75
CA ARG A 773 -1.65 28.93 16.28
C ARG A 773 -1.66 28.94 17.80
N VAL A 774 -1.88 30.12 18.40
CA VAL A 774 -1.99 30.28 19.85
C VAL A 774 -3.23 29.56 20.36
N PHE A 775 -4.36 29.75 19.68
CA PHE A 775 -5.62 29.08 20.01
C PHE A 775 -5.43 27.56 19.97
N LEU A 776 -4.87 27.01 18.89
CA LEU A 776 -4.61 25.57 18.76
C LEU A 776 -3.64 25.04 19.83
N ALA A 777 -2.55 25.75 20.11
CA ALA A 777 -1.61 25.36 21.16
C ALA A 777 -2.30 25.31 22.54
N GLU A 778 -3.14 26.30 22.85
CA GLU A 778 -3.91 26.32 24.08
C GLU A 778 -4.99 25.22 24.09
N LEU A 779 -5.63 24.88 22.97
CA LEU A 779 -6.53 23.71 22.89
C LEU A 779 -5.84 22.43 23.32
N TYR A 780 -4.61 22.20 22.87
CA TYR A 780 -3.82 21.04 23.31
C TYR A 780 -3.53 21.09 24.81
N ARG A 781 -3.18 22.28 25.35
CA ARG A 781 -2.93 22.46 26.79
C ARG A 781 -4.17 22.21 27.66
N TRP A 782 -5.36 22.52 27.14
CA TRP A 782 -6.64 22.22 27.76
C TRP A 782 -7.12 20.77 27.52
N GLY A 783 -6.29 19.92 26.93
CA GLY A 783 -6.53 18.49 26.81
C GLY A 783 -7.51 18.13 25.69
N ALA A 784 -7.62 18.95 24.64
CA ALA A 784 -8.49 18.67 23.49
C ALA A 784 -8.02 17.48 22.62
N LYS A 785 -6.73 17.07 22.73
CA LYS A 785 -6.11 16.06 21.87
C LYS A 785 -6.96 14.81 21.61
N PRO A 786 -7.51 14.08 22.59
CA PRO A 786 -8.29 12.87 22.30
C PRO A 786 -9.73 13.13 21.81
N PHE A 787 -10.16 14.39 21.71
CA PHE A 787 -11.56 14.76 21.49
C PHE A 787 -11.84 15.37 20.11
N PHE A 788 -10.96 15.11 19.15
CA PHE A 788 -11.23 15.29 17.73
C PHE A 788 -10.45 14.23 16.95
N ASP A 789 -11.03 13.76 15.85
CA ASP A 789 -10.42 12.79 14.95
C ASP A 789 -9.54 13.48 13.90
N VAL A 790 -9.91 14.72 13.54
CA VAL A 790 -9.32 15.53 12.47
C VAL A 790 -9.23 16.99 12.89
N LEU A 791 -8.12 17.66 12.57
CA LEU A 791 -8.00 19.11 12.75
C LEU A 791 -8.66 19.84 11.56
N GLY A 792 -9.66 20.67 11.81
CA GLY A 792 -10.20 21.62 10.83
C GLY A 792 -9.30 22.87 10.70
N ALA A 793 -9.18 23.43 9.49
CA ALA A 793 -8.40 24.65 9.24
C ALA A 793 -8.97 25.49 8.08
N HIS A 794 -8.88 26.82 8.20
CA HIS A 794 -9.32 27.79 7.16
C HIS A 794 -8.13 28.62 6.62
N PRO A 795 -7.31 28.04 5.73
CA PRO A 795 -6.16 28.72 5.15
C PRO A 795 -6.58 29.60 3.96
N TYR A 796 -7.11 30.78 4.24
CA TYR A 796 -7.34 31.76 3.17
C TYR A 796 -6.01 32.27 2.63
N GLY A 797 -5.88 32.31 1.30
CA GLY A 797 -4.72 32.90 0.64
C GLY A 797 -4.75 34.44 0.57
N PHE A 798 -5.82 35.05 1.10
CA PHE A 798 -6.07 36.49 1.01
C PHE A 798 -6.03 36.97 -0.45
N ALA A 799 -5.22 37.98 -0.79
CA ALA A 799 -5.01 38.42 -2.16
C ALA A 799 -3.77 37.78 -2.83
N TYR A 800 -3.14 36.80 -2.17
CA TYR A 800 -1.80 36.34 -2.49
C TYR A 800 -1.76 34.94 -3.11
N SER A 801 -0.68 34.64 -3.83
CA SER A 801 -0.47 33.33 -4.47
C SER A 801 -0.30 32.20 -3.44
N PRO A 802 -0.82 30.98 -3.71
CA PRO A 802 -0.56 29.80 -2.88
C PRO A 802 0.93 29.45 -2.69
N ASP A 803 1.80 29.89 -3.63
CA ASP A 803 3.23 29.62 -3.60
C ASP A 803 4.05 30.65 -2.79
N GLU A 804 3.39 31.65 -2.20
CA GLU A 804 4.08 32.60 -1.33
C GLU A 804 4.74 31.90 -0.14
N PRO A 805 5.98 32.24 0.23
CA PRO A 805 6.67 31.63 1.36
C PRO A 805 5.84 31.67 2.65
N SER A 806 5.92 30.61 3.45
CA SER A 806 5.11 30.43 4.66
C SER A 806 5.28 31.50 5.73
N ASP A 807 6.39 32.23 5.74
CA ASP A 807 6.69 33.34 6.66
C ASP A 807 6.28 34.71 6.11
N ARG A 808 5.96 34.80 4.82
CA ARG A 808 5.58 36.06 4.17
C ARG A 808 4.21 36.54 4.65
N TYR A 809 4.03 37.86 4.66
CA TYR A 809 2.83 38.52 5.17
C TYR A 809 2.52 38.12 6.63
N GLN A 810 3.59 37.96 7.43
CA GLN A 810 3.49 37.50 8.82
C GLN A 810 2.80 36.12 8.94
N GLY A 811 2.95 35.28 7.92
CA GLY A 811 2.32 33.97 7.82
C GLY A 811 0.82 33.98 7.50
N LEU A 812 0.23 35.13 7.13
CA LEU A 812 -1.17 35.22 6.69
C LEU A 812 -1.27 34.95 5.19
N ASN A 813 -1.13 33.67 4.82
CA ASN A 813 -1.31 33.18 3.46
C ASN A 813 -1.70 31.69 3.48
N TYR A 814 -1.90 31.09 2.31
CA TYR A 814 -2.34 29.70 2.18
C TYR A 814 -1.43 28.68 2.91
N GLN A 815 -0.12 28.94 2.99
CA GLN A 815 0.82 28.06 3.68
C GLN A 815 0.77 28.16 5.22
N ARG A 816 -0.16 28.96 5.79
CA ARG A 816 -0.44 29.01 7.23
C ARG A 816 -0.69 27.62 7.83
N LEU A 817 -1.18 26.67 7.02
CA LEU A 817 -1.32 25.26 7.40
C LEU A 817 -0.03 24.63 7.92
N LEU A 818 1.14 25.01 7.39
CA LEU A 818 2.42 24.48 7.84
C LEU A 818 2.72 24.86 9.30
N ALA A 819 2.33 26.08 9.70
CA ALA A 819 2.48 26.52 11.08
C ALA A 819 1.52 25.78 12.03
N LEU A 820 0.27 25.57 11.63
CA LEU A 820 -0.68 24.75 12.39
C LEU A 820 -0.19 23.30 12.52
N ARG A 821 0.38 22.75 11.44
CA ARG A 821 0.96 21.41 11.43
C ARG A 821 2.15 21.29 12.39
N GLU A 822 2.96 22.34 12.51
CA GLU A 822 4.07 22.36 13.46
C GLU A 822 3.57 22.44 14.91
N VAL A 823 2.47 23.16 15.18
CA VAL A 823 1.81 23.12 16.50
C VAL A 823 1.33 21.70 16.83
N MET A 824 0.73 20.98 15.87
CA MET A 824 0.35 19.56 16.09
C MET A 824 1.56 18.67 16.40
N ARG A 825 2.67 18.84 15.67
CA ARG A 825 3.92 18.09 15.89
C ARG A 825 4.49 18.35 17.27
N ALA A 826 4.55 19.60 17.70
CA ALA A 826 5.03 19.99 19.03
C ALA A 826 4.22 19.34 20.16
N HIS A 827 2.95 19.00 19.92
CA HIS A 827 2.06 18.31 20.87
C HIS A 827 1.90 16.81 20.60
N GLY A 828 2.76 16.24 19.74
CA GLY A 828 2.79 14.81 19.41
C GLY A 828 1.53 14.30 18.71
N ASP A 829 0.82 15.16 17.97
CA ASP A 829 -0.45 14.85 17.29
C ASP A 829 -0.31 14.83 15.77
N ALA A 830 0.93 14.75 15.27
CA ALA A 830 1.22 14.71 13.83
C ALA A 830 0.63 13.47 13.11
N GLY A 831 0.22 12.42 13.83
CA GLY A 831 -0.45 11.27 13.19
C GLY A 831 -1.83 11.61 12.61
N LYS A 832 -2.49 12.66 13.12
CA LYS A 832 -3.84 13.01 12.68
C LYS A 832 -3.85 13.80 11.37
N PRO A 833 -4.90 13.61 10.55
CA PRO A 833 -5.09 14.39 9.35
C PRO A 833 -5.53 15.83 9.66
N VAL A 834 -5.31 16.70 8.67
CA VAL A 834 -5.85 18.06 8.63
C VAL A 834 -6.85 18.15 7.48
N TRP A 835 -8.03 18.71 7.75
CA TRP A 835 -9.03 19.02 6.74
C TRP A 835 -9.11 20.52 6.53
N VAL A 836 -8.93 20.93 5.28
CA VAL A 836 -9.29 22.28 4.86
C VAL A 836 -10.79 22.29 4.68
N THR A 837 -11.49 22.81 5.68
CA THR A 837 -12.95 22.92 5.70
C THR A 837 -13.43 24.14 4.91
N GLU A 838 -12.57 25.14 4.71
CA GLU A 838 -12.83 26.31 3.88
C GLU A 838 -11.51 26.84 3.27
N VAL A 839 -11.47 27.03 1.95
CA VAL A 839 -10.41 27.78 1.26
C VAL A 839 -10.98 28.55 0.07
N GLY A 840 -10.47 29.74 -0.19
CA GLY A 840 -10.83 30.50 -1.37
C GLY A 840 -10.13 31.84 -1.50
N TRP A 841 -10.36 32.47 -2.66
CA TRP A 841 -9.97 33.84 -2.97
C TRP A 841 -11.21 34.59 -3.44
N THR A 842 -11.41 35.82 -2.99
CA THR A 842 -12.62 36.58 -3.31
C THR A 842 -12.45 37.40 -4.59
N THR A 843 -13.45 37.32 -5.47
CA THR A 843 -13.57 38.20 -6.64
C THR A 843 -14.23 39.54 -6.32
N LYS A 844 -14.68 39.72 -5.07
CA LYS A 844 -15.35 40.93 -4.60
C LYS A 844 -15.21 41.06 -3.07
N GLY A 845 -14.18 41.76 -2.62
CA GLY A 845 -14.05 42.16 -1.21
C GLY A 845 -14.94 43.36 -0.90
N LEU A 846 -15.51 43.41 0.31
CA LEU A 846 -16.36 44.50 0.80
C LEU A 846 -15.69 45.26 1.95
N GLY A 847 -16.00 46.55 2.11
CA GLY A 847 -15.50 47.37 3.21
C GLY A 847 -13.97 47.32 3.35
N ASP A 848 -13.50 47.05 4.57
CA ASP A 848 -12.07 46.93 4.91
C ASP A 848 -11.40 45.69 4.26
N HIS A 849 -12.18 44.78 3.68
CA HIS A 849 -11.69 43.61 2.93
C HIS A 849 -11.63 43.85 1.42
N ALA A 850 -11.89 45.06 0.93
CA ALA A 850 -11.84 45.38 -0.51
C ALA A 850 -10.48 45.03 -1.16
N TRP A 851 -9.39 45.10 -0.40
CA TRP A 851 -8.03 44.76 -0.85
C TRP A 851 -7.82 43.26 -1.12
N LEU A 852 -8.72 42.38 -0.66
CA LEU A 852 -8.68 40.93 -0.93
C LEU A 852 -9.12 40.57 -2.35
N THR A 853 -9.67 41.53 -3.09
CA THR A 853 -10.25 41.31 -4.41
C THR A 853 -9.20 40.87 -5.42
N VAL A 854 -9.41 39.70 -6.02
CA VAL A 854 -8.64 39.19 -7.16
C VAL A 854 -9.52 39.09 -8.41
N HIS A 855 -8.90 39.07 -9.60
CA HIS A 855 -9.64 38.81 -10.83
C HIS A 855 -10.17 37.36 -10.86
N PRO A 856 -11.31 37.08 -11.52
CA PRO A 856 -11.86 35.71 -11.63
C PRO A 856 -10.87 34.69 -12.21
N GLU A 857 -10.00 35.10 -13.13
CA GLU A 857 -8.93 34.27 -13.70
C GLU A 857 -7.85 33.97 -12.65
N THR A 858 -7.53 34.94 -11.79
CA THR A 858 -6.60 34.76 -10.67
C THR A 858 -7.19 33.84 -9.61
N GLN A 859 -8.47 33.98 -9.29
CA GLN A 859 -9.20 33.06 -8.40
C GLN A 859 -9.09 31.62 -8.92
N ALA A 860 -9.28 31.41 -10.22
CA ALA A 860 -9.15 30.10 -10.86
C ALA A 860 -7.73 29.53 -10.75
N ALA A 861 -6.72 30.34 -11.10
CA ALA A 861 -5.32 29.93 -11.05
C ALA A 861 -4.87 29.58 -9.62
N TYR A 862 -5.29 30.37 -8.63
CA TYR A 862 -4.93 30.15 -7.23
C TYR A 862 -5.62 28.95 -6.61
N LEU A 863 -6.93 28.75 -6.87
CA LEU A 863 -7.62 27.53 -6.40
C LEU A 863 -7.01 26.26 -7.01
N LEU A 864 -6.69 26.28 -8.32
CA LEU A 864 -6.06 25.15 -8.98
C LEU A 864 -4.66 24.87 -8.44
N ARG A 865 -3.84 25.92 -8.25
CA ARG A 865 -2.50 25.75 -7.70
C ARG A 865 -2.52 25.31 -6.23
N ALA A 866 -3.45 25.81 -5.43
CA ALA A 866 -3.65 25.38 -4.05
C ALA A 866 -4.03 23.90 -3.97
N TRP A 867 -4.92 23.44 -4.84
CA TRP A 867 -5.28 22.04 -4.98
C TRP A 867 -4.09 21.16 -5.37
N GLN A 868 -3.31 21.56 -6.38
CA GLN A 868 -2.09 20.84 -6.79
C GLN A 868 -1.09 20.75 -5.63
N LYS A 869 -0.82 21.88 -4.98
CA LYS A 869 0.08 21.97 -3.83
C LYS A 869 -0.35 21.06 -2.67
N ALA A 870 -1.65 21.04 -2.33
CA ALA A 870 -2.17 20.14 -1.30
C ALA A 870 -1.93 18.66 -1.65
N ARG A 871 -2.11 18.27 -2.93
CA ARG A 871 -1.90 16.89 -3.39
C ARG A 871 -0.44 16.47 -3.48
N GLU A 872 0.42 17.39 -3.88
CA GLU A 872 1.82 17.11 -4.19
C GLU A 872 2.70 17.21 -2.95
N GLU A 873 2.40 18.15 -2.04
CA GLU A 873 3.31 18.51 -0.96
C GLU A 873 2.81 18.10 0.42
N TRP A 874 1.49 17.93 0.63
CA TRP A 874 0.89 17.81 1.96
C TRP A 874 0.08 16.52 2.17
N PRO A 875 0.75 15.37 2.36
CA PRO A 875 0.08 14.07 2.48
C PRO A 875 -0.81 13.89 3.70
N TRP A 876 -0.67 14.77 4.68
CA TRP A 876 -1.49 14.82 5.88
C TRP A 876 -2.78 15.62 5.68
N LEU A 877 -2.93 16.31 4.54
CA LEU A 877 -4.15 17.01 4.16
C LEU A 877 -5.04 16.06 3.35
N THR A 878 -6.15 15.62 3.94
CA THR A 878 -6.99 14.55 3.36
C THR A 878 -8.34 15.03 2.83
N LEU A 879 -8.68 16.30 3.02
CA LEU A 879 -9.88 16.94 2.47
C LEU A 879 -9.60 18.41 2.12
N PHE A 880 -10.03 18.82 0.92
CA PHE A 880 -9.84 20.18 0.39
C PHE A 880 -11.19 20.77 0.00
N THR A 881 -11.71 21.70 0.79
CA THR A 881 -13.05 22.28 0.60
C THR A 881 -12.99 23.69 0.05
N VAL A 882 -13.46 23.86 -1.18
CA VAL A 882 -13.65 25.19 -1.75
C VAL A 882 -14.81 25.89 -1.03
N TRP A 883 -14.59 27.12 -0.56
CA TRP A 883 -15.53 27.79 0.36
C TRP A 883 -16.94 28.02 -0.22
N ASN A 884 -17.13 28.23 -1.52
CA ASN A 884 -18.51 28.44 -1.97
C ASN A 884 -18.81 28.07 -3.43
N ILE A 885 -19.99 27.47 -3.62
CA ILE A 885 -20.67 27.24 -4.90
C ILE A 885 -22.15 27.64 -4.82
N SER A 886 -22.45 28.82 -4.27
CA SER A 886 -23.83 29.33 -4.17
C SER A 886 -24.15 30.34 -5.26
N ALA A 887 -25.42 30.39 -5.67
CA ALA A 887 -25.98 31.42 -6.53
C ALA A 887 -27.00 32.27 -5.74
N GLY A 888 -27.38 33.44 -6.27
CA GLY A 888 -28.38 34.32 -5.66
C GLY A 888 -27.90 35.12 -4.45
N VAL A 889 -26.58 35.15 -4.20
CA VAL A 889 -25.98 35.97 -3.13
C VAL A 889 -25.67 37.36 -3.68
N ASP A 890 -26.11 38.41 -2.99
CA ASP A 890 -25.90 39.80 -3.40
C ASP A 890 -24.42 40.20 -3.23
N GLU A 891 -23.72 40.38 -4.34
CA GLU A 891 -22.29 40.75 -4.38
C GLU A 891 -21.99 42.17 -3.89
N THR A 892 -23.01 43.00 -3.67
CA THR A 892 -22.85 44.36 -3.13
C THR A 892 -22.99 44.41 -1.61
N ALA A 893 -23.57 43.38 -1.01
CA ALA A 893 -23.94 43.34 0.41
C ALA A 893 -23.34 42.15 1.17
N ASP A 894 -22.97 41.05 0.50
CA ASP A 894 -22.46 39.84 1.13
C ASP A 894 -21.15 39.37 0.46
N GLU A 895 -20.07 39.36 1.23
CA GLU A 895 -18.73 38.98 0.78
C GLU A 895 -18.64 37.51 0.30
N LYS A 896 -19.58 36.65 0.71
CA LYS A 896 -19.65 35.24 0.29
C LYS A 896 -19.87 35.10 -1.21
N ALA A 897 -20.47 36.10 -1.87
CA ALA A 897 -20.65 36.13 -3.32
C ALA A 897 -19.31 36.15 -4.07
N GLY A 898 -18.33 36.88 -3.54
CA GLY A 898 -17.01 37.01 -4.14
C GLY A 898 -16.22 35.70 -4.11
N TYR A 899 -16.40 34.89 -3.05
CA TYR A 899 -15.77 33.57 -2.91
C TYR A 899 -16.47 32.45 -3.69
N SER A 900 -17.73 32.64 -4.09
CA SER A 900 -18.44 31.64 -4.90
C SER A 900 -17.75 31.42 -6.25
N ILE A 901 -17.66 30.16 -6.68
CA ILE A 901 -17.24 29.80 -8.05
C ILE A 901 -18.37 29.96 -9.08
N LEU A 902 -19.55 30.41 -8.65
CA LEU A 902 -20.66 30.84 -9.50
C LEU A 902 -20.90 32.35 -9.34
N TYR A 903 -21.37 33.01 -10.40
CA TYR A 903 -21.92 34.36 -10.32
C TYR A 903 -23.30 34.36 -9.64
N PRO A 904 -23.81 35.53 -9.17
CA PRO A 904 -25.13 35.61 -8.54
C PRO A 904 -26.29 35.08 -9.40
N ASP A 905 -26.22 35.20 -10.72
CA ASP A 905 -27.21 34.63 -11.64
C ASP A 905 -27.13 33.09 -11.79
N GLY A 906 -26.10 32.48 -11.20
CA GLY A 906 -25.80 31.05 -11.25
C GLY A 906 -24.94 30.62 -12.45
N THR A 907 -24.44 31.56 -13.24
CA THR A 907 -23.49 31.24 -14.32
C THR A 907 -22.10 30.89 -13.74
N PRO A 908 -21.38 29.90 -14.31
CA PRO A 908 -20.05 29.52 -13.82
C PRO A 908 -18.97 30.60 -13.99
N LYS A 909 -18.13 30.79 -12.96
CA LYS A 909 -16.89 31.59 -13.05
C LYS A 909 -15.74 30.77 -13.66
N PRO A 910 -14.61 31.39 -14.09
CA PRO A 910 -13.43 30.66 -14.56
C PRO A 910 -12.94 29.58 -13.59
N ALA A 911 -13.03 29.81 -12.27
CA ALA A 911 -12.66 28.84 -11.25
C ALA A 911 -13.47 27.54 -11.31
N TYR A 912 -14.75 27.62 -11.68
CA TYR A 912 -15.60 26.44 -11.89
C TYR A 912 -15.02 25.53 -12.97
N PHE A 913 -14.66 26.10 -14.12
CA PHE A 913 -14.13 25.34 -15.25
C PHE A 913 -12.74 24.78 -14.95
N ALA A 914 -11.86 25.60 -14.33
CA ALA A 914 -10.52 25.16 -13.96
C ALA A 914 -10.55 23.97 -12.99
N LEU A 915 -11.40 24.03 -11.97
CA LEU A 915 -11.60 22.91 -11.04
C LEU A 915 -12.29 21.74 -11.72
N ARG A 916 -13.32 21.97 -12.54
CA ARG A 916 -13.98 20.90 -13.28
C ARG A 916 -13.00 20.13 -14.13
N ASP A 917 -12.17 20.80 -14.90
CA ASP A 917 -11.23 20.15 -15.80
C ASP A 917 -10.17 19.38 -14.99
N ALA A 918 -9.67 19.96 -13.89
CA ALA A 918 -8.71 19.31 -12.98
C ALA A 918 -9.28 18.10 -12.21
N LEU A 919 -10.55 18.14 -11.82
CA LEU A 919 -11.24 17.10 -11.04
C LEU A 919 -11.97 16.09 -11.94
N SER A 920 -12.24 16.42 -13.21
CA SER A 920 -12.94 15.55 -14.17
C SER A 920 -12.14 14.31 -14.56
N ALA A 921 -10.80 14.36 -14.47
CA ALA A 921 -9.93 13.18 -14.58
C ALA A 921 -10.16 12.14 -13.46
N SER A 922 -10.93 12.49 -12.42
CA SER A 922 -11.29 11.64 -11.27
C SER A 922 -12.71 11.06 -11.35
N LYS A 923 -13.45 11.21 -12.48
CA LYS A 923 -14.87 10.84 -12.66
C LYS A 923 -15.24 9.34 -12.55
N LYS A 924 -14.43 8.48 -11.92
CA LYS A 924 -14.90 7.16 -11.47
C LYS A 924 -15.68 7.33 -10.16
N ARG A 925 -17.02 7.26 -10.27
CA ARG A 925 -17.94 7.10 -9.13
C ARG A 925 -17.70 5.73 -8.46
N THR A 926 -16.63 5.61 -7.69
CA THR A 926 -16.56 4.63 -6.61
C THR A 926 -16.93 5.39 -5.34
N PRO A 927 -17.88 4.93 -4.51
CA PRO A 927 -18.12 5.55 -3.22
C PRO A 927 -16.84 5.38 -2.40
N LEU A 928 -16.07 6.44 -2.19
CA LEU A 928 -15.14 6.44 -1.07
C LEU A 928 -16.03 6.62 0.14
N LYS A 929 -16.05 5.67 1.06
CA LYS A 929 -16.59 5.96 2.38
C LYS A 929 -15.54 6.84 3.06
N LEU A 930 -15.77 8.15 3.16
CA LEU A 930 -14.92 9.11 3.90
C LEU A 930 -14.47 8.55 5.27
N THR A 931 -15.39 7.85 5.93
CA THR A 931 -15.18 7.16 7.20
C THR A 931 -14.20 6.00 7.10
N GLN A 932 -14.09 5.31 5.97
CA GLN A 932 -13.21 4.16 5.77
C GLN A 932 -11.77 4.59 5.51
N ALA A 933 -11.53 5.69 4.77
CA ALA A 933 -10.20 6.26 4.61
C ALA A 933 -9.64 6.80 5.94
N VAL A 934 -10.47 7.46 6.74
CA VAL A 934 -10.06 7.99 8.04
C VAL A 934 -10.08 6.93 9.14
N ALA A 935 -10.97 5.94 9.10
CA ALA A 935 -10.93 4.79 10.01
C ALA A 935 -9.66 3.94 9.80
N THR A 936 -9.17 3.83 8.56
CA THR A 936 -7.86 3.23 8.27
C THR A 936 -6.72 4.07 8.85
N ILE A 937 -6.80 5.41 8.80
CA ILE A 937 -5.79 6.32 9.40
C ILE A 937 -5.85 6.32 10.94
N LEU A 938 -7.03 6.11 11.54
CA LEU A 938 -7.27 6.16 12.98
C LEU A 938 -7.37 4.78 13.66
N GLY A 939 -7.23 3.68 12.92
CA GLY A 939 -7.35 2.32 13.46
C GLY A 939 -8.75 1.94 13.98
N LEU A 940 -9.82 2.53 13.46
CA LEU A 940 -11.20 2.22 13.87
C LEU A 940 -11.74 1.03 13.07
N ALA A 941 -12.04 -0.08 13.76
CA ALA A 941 -12.56 -1.31 13.14
C ALA A 941 -13.93 -1.09 12.46
N ASN A 942 -14.08 -1.59 11.24
CA ASN A 942 -15.37 -1.70 10.55
C ASN A 942 -15.91 -3.12 10.72
N ASP A 943 -16.83 -3.32 11.66
CA ASP A 943 -17.72 -4.49 11.60
C ASP A 943 -18.87 -4.19 10.62
N PRO A 944 -19.10 -5.00 9.58
CA PRO A 944 -20.32 -4.91 8.80
C PRO A 944 -21.50 -5.39 9.64
N VAL A 945 -22.37 -4.47 10.06
CA VAL A 945 -23.68 -4.82 10.61
C VAL A 945 -24.52 -5.43 9.49
N SER A 946 -24.96 -6.68 9.66
CA SER A 946 -25.87 -7.33 8.73
C SER A 946 -27.19 -6.58 8.65
N ILE A 947 -27.56 -6.11 7.46
CA ILE A 947 -28.90 -5.60 7.18
C ILE A 947 -29.86 -6.81 7.16
N LEU A 948 -30.72 -6.92 8.16
CA LEU A 948 -31.81 -7.90 8.18
C LEU A 948 -33.08 -7.26 7.57
N ARG A 949 -33.17 -7.25 6.24
CA ARG A 949 -34.36 -7.57 5.40
C ARG A 949 -34.36 -6.84 4.05
N GLU A 950 -34.78 -7.58 3.02
CA GLU A 950 -35.15 -7.11 1.68
C GLU A 950 -36.58 -6.52 1.64
N ASP A 951 -36.74 -5.60 0.67
CA ASP A 951 -37.92 -5.11 -0.04
C ASP A 951 -38.93 -4.17 0.64
N VAL A 952 -38.90 -2.90 0.19
CA VAL A 952 -40.10 -2.13 -0.15
C VAL A 952 -39.89 -1.49 -1.53
N LEU A 953 -40.50 -2.09 -2.55
CA LEU A 953 -40.71 -1.48 -3.86
C LEU A 953 -41.87 -0.48 -3.74
N ILE A 954 -41.59 0.82 -3.82
CA ILE A 954 -42.62 1.85 -3.95
C ILE A 954 -42.81 2.12 -5.44
N HIS A 955 -43.99 1.78 -5.97
CA HIS A 955 -44.40 2.20 -7.30
C HIS A 955 -44.80 3.68 -7.25
N LEU A 956 -44.07 4.53 -7.98
CA LEU A 956 -44.50 5.90 -8.27
C LEU A 956 -45.74 5.84 -9.18
N GLY A 957 -46.94 5.91 -8.59
CA GLY A 957 -48.18 5.82 -9.37
C GLY A 957 -49.51 5.88 -8.64
N ASP A 958 -49.58 5.70 -7.31
CA ASP A 958 -50.87 5.74 -6.61
C ASP A 958 -50.98 6.97 -5.70
N SER A 959 -51.87 7.87 -6.11
CA SER A 959 -52.35 9.00 -5.33
C SER A 959 -53.43 8.54 -4.35
N GLU A 960 -53.14 8.59 -3.05
CA GLU A 960 -54.02 9.13 -1.99
C GLU A 960 -53.17 9.74 -0.87
#